data_AF-A0A945G1U5-F1
#
_entry.id   AF-A0A945G1U5-F1
#
_cell.length_a   1.000
_cell.length_b   1.000
_cell.length_c   1.000
_cell.angle_alpha   90.00
_cell.angle_beta   90.00
_cell.angle_gamma   90.00
#
_symmetry.space_group_name_H-M   'P 1'
#
loop_
_entity.id
_entity.type
_entity.pdbx_description
1 polymer ?
#
loop_
_entity_poly.entity_id
_entity_poly.type
_entity_poly.pdbx_seq_one_letter_code
_entity_poly.pdbx_strand_id
1 'polypeptide(L)'
;HDDGYVGPHIDREGRIDQSFCSGCTVSGSDHGDHVSGTIMGAGNIDPQAEGMASGSFLYVLGYSTSNYDNFVPDLYLNYDVVITSASYSNGCNAGYTSLASDLDQQIITYPNLIHVFSAGNSGTSDCGYGAGSDWGNVTGGHKQGKNVIAVANLNLTSSLATSSSRGPAADGRIKPDISAKGSSVYSTLENQTYGYKTGTSMSCPAISGVMAQLYQAYKELNGGVNPKSSLMKAILLNSADDLGNPGPDFKYGWGEVNAFQAIKILENNQFLNSSISQGGNNNHNISVPLGTKQLNIMVYWHDIQGSVNAIPALVNDLDINLTNPNGITSYPWYLNTTANASALNSNAAYGNDHVNNMEQITINNPNSGNYILSVDGLTVPFGTQEYWVTYQFINDDIKLTYPIGGEGFVPGEDELIRWDASIGNMPFTLEYTSDGISWNLITNNISSNQRHYNWTVPNNVTNLAKVRISRNSSIDESNDFFTIVGVPQNLSVNWICPDSAYVSWNSVAGALDYEVSMLGNIYMDSVTTTTSTTALVINPNPSITDSWFSVCAKVNGKRGRRAVAVNAQSINNGCLASPLAAFSILDSSSCTGNISFVDESFYQPNYWSWDFGDGMYSNLQNPTHTYLNDGTYNVSLFVSNVLGQDSLYQSAVVNINLLPAPLASNDTSYVSPATFTLSSAINSVNWYTDSLSSVPIATGASFNTPLLTNNTTYYVREFSEFSDYGGVLDTNIGSGYFYYGDKYLIFDSYVECNLVSADIYAEQANTITFELRNNSGLVIDDTTITVSGGYETLFLDFDVPVGTGLQLGLGTVNAGLYKNNNGAIFPYNISNLVSITGANNSGAQNNWYNYYNLQFKDNCLSNYSEATAVFMLPSEVAFVNVDKILIYPNPTN
;
A
#
# COMPACT_ATOMS: atom_id res chain seq x y z
N HIS A 1 26.02 7.32 0.40
CA HIS A 1 26.59 7.47 -0.96
C HIS A 1 26.34 6.19 -1.72
N ASP A 2 25.40 6.21 -2.66
CA ASP A 2 25.07 5.01 -3.45
C ASP A 2 24.53 5.38 -4.85
N ASP A 3 24.14 4.37 -5.62
CA ASP A 3 23.85 4.43 -7.05
C ASP A 3 22.55 5.15 -7.46
N GLY A 4 21.72 5.62 -6.52
CA GLY A 4 20.53 6.38 -6.87
C GLY A 4 19.71 6.91 -5.70
N TYR A 5 18.53 7.42 -6.05
CA TYR A 5 17.45 7.65 -5.08
C TYR A 5 17.05 6.31 -4.45
N VAL A 6 16.58 6.34 -3.21
CA VAL A 6 16.02 5.18 -2.53
C VAL A 6 14.52 5.37 -2.32
N GLY A 7 13.74 4.32 -2.50
CA GLY A 7 12.30 4.31 -2.31
C GLY A 7 11.46 4.64 -3.56
N PRO A 8 10.14 4.83 -3.41
CA PRO A 8 9.40 4.90 -2.14
C PRO A 8 9.37 3.58 -1.37
N HIS A 9 9.69 3.63 -0.07
CA HIS A 9 9.51 2.51 0.86
C HIS A 9 9.17 3.02 2.27
N ILE A 10 8.10 2.51 2.89
CA ILE A 10 7.63 3.02 4.19
C ILE A 10 8.53 2.69 5.38
N ASP A 11 9.56 1.85 5.21
CA ASP A 11 10.54 1.57 6.27
C ASP A 11 11.44 2.79 6.55
N ARG A 12 11.35 3.81 5.70
CA ARG A 12 12.05 5.10 5.80
C ARG A 12 11.12 6.27 6.06
N GLU A 13 9.84 5.99 6.35
CA GLU A 13 8.82 7.02 6.56
C GLU A 13 9.27 8.04 7.61
N GLY A 14 9.10 9.33 7.28
CA GLY A 14 9.48 10.46 8.15
C GLY A 14 10.98 10.65 8.42
N ARG A 15 11.88 9.87 7.82
CA ARG A 15 13.31 9.83 8.21
C ARG A 15 14.31 9.84 7.07
N ILE A 16 13.92 10.42 5.94
CA ILE A 16 14.78 10.47 4.77
C ILE A 16 14.76 11.85 4.12
N ASP A 17 15.94 12.32 3.71
CA ASP A 17 16.11 13.49 2.85
C ASP A 17 17.00 13.11 1.66
N GLN A 18 16.47 13.33 0.45
CA GLN A 18 17.16 13.03 -0.81
C GLN A 18 17.48 14.31 -1.61
N SER A 19 17.36 15.49 -1.01
CA SER A 19 17.66 16.78 -1.65
C SER A 19 19.13 16.92 -2.04
N PHE A 20 20.03 16.18 -1.39
CA PHE A 20 21.46 16.13 -1.70
C PHE A 20 21.83 15.07 -2.75
N CYS A 21 20.86 14.39 -3.35
CA CYS A 21 21.06 13.35 -4.35
C CYS A 21 21.39 13.93 -5.75
N SER A 22 22.45 14.73 -5.85
CA SER A 22 22.89 15.33 -7.11
C SER A 22 23.42 14.26 -8.07
N GLY A 23 22.83 14.18 -9.28
CA GLY A 23 23.22 13.21 -10.31
C GLY A 23 22.72 11.78 -10.07
N CYS A 24 21.82 11.58 -9.10
CA CYS A 24 21.19 10.28 -8.86
C CYS A 24 20.29 9.88 -10.02
N THR A 25 20.45 8.64 -10.50
CA THR A 25 19.55 8.09 -11.52
C THR A 25 18.22 7.70 -10.88
N VAL A 26 17.12 7.96 -11.60
CA VAL A 26 15.75 7.58 -11.20
C VAL A 26 15.41 6.11 -11.54
N SER A 27 16.37 5.32 -12.03
CA SER A 27 16.12 3.98 -12.55
C SER A 27 17.14 2.95 -12.07
N GLY A 28 16.64 1.90 -11.40
CA GLY A 28 17.03 0.51 -11.68
C GLY A 28 18.17 -0.06 -10.88
N SER A 29 18.43 0.41 -9.66
CA SER A 29 19.28 -0.33 -8.74
C SER A 29 18.72 -0.28 -7.34
N ASP A 30 18.15 -1.41 -6.95
CA ASP A 30 17.70 -1.74 -5.60
C ASP A 30 18.86 -1.85 -4.59
N HIS A 31 20.10 -1.54 -5.00
CA HIS A 31 21.29 -1.57 -4.15
C HIS A 31 21.24 -0.47 -3.09
N GLY A 32 21.03 0.79 -3.47
CA GLY A 32 20.84 1.89 -2.51
C GLY A 32 19.66 1.64 -1.55
N ASP A 33 18.56 1.09 -2.05
CA ASP A 33 17.43 0.67 -1.21
C ASP A 33 17.86 -0.37 -0.17
N HIS A 34 18.58 -1.41 -0.58
CA HIS A 34 19.03 -2.48 0.32
C HIS A 34 20.03 -2.01 1.36
N VAL A 35 21.00 -1.19 0.94
CA VAL A 35 22.01 -0.59 1.81
C VAL A 35 21.35 0.31 2.85
N SER A 36 20.44 1.20 2.43
CA SER A 36 19.73 2.10 3.35
C SER A 36 18.85 1.34 4.34
N GLY A 37 18.13 0.31 3.90
CA GLY A 37 17.36 -0.56 4.78
C GLY A 37 18.23 -1.29 5.81
N THR A 38 19.43 -1.73 5.42
CA THR A 38 20.36 -2.42 6.34
C THR A 38 20.84 -1.47 7.44
N ILE A 39 20.98 -0.17 7.14
CA ILE A 39 21.30 0.86 8.14
C ILE A 39 20.11 1.12 9.05
N MET A 40 18.93 1.42 8.50
CA MET A 40 17.88 2.12 9.25
C MET A 40 16.44 1.64 8.99
N GLY A 41 16.23 0.58 8.21
CA GLY A 41 14.88 0.08 7.91
C GLY A 41 14.06 -0.12 9.19
N ALA A 42 12.84 0.43 9.24
CA ALA A 42 11.98 0.33 10.41
C ALA A 42 11.33 -1.07 10.59
N GLY A 43 11.38 -1.92 9.56
CA GLY A 43 10.56 -3.14 9.51
C GLY A 43 9.06 -2.84 9.53
N ASN A 44 8.62 -1.72 8.94
CA ASN A 44 7.22 -1.29 8.99
C ASN A 44 6.33 -2.27 8.24
N ILE A 45 6.73 -2.71 7.03
CA ILE A 45 6.01 -3.75 6.29
C ILE A 45 6.34 -5.14 6.85
N ASP A 46 7.60 -5.57 6.78
CA ASP A 46 8.05 -6.85 7.35
C ASP A 46 8.96 -6.60 8.56
N PRO A 47 8.55 -6.99 9.78
CA PRO A 47 9.35 -6.79 10.98
C PRO A 47 10.69 -7.54 10.96
N GLN A 48 10.88 -8.55 10.08
CA GLN A 48 12.15 -9.26 9.95
C GLN A 48 13.23 -8.47 9.20
N ALA A 49 12.85 -7.38 8.53
CA ALA A 49 13.75 -6.54 7.75
C ALA A 49 14.22 -5.27 8.50
N GLU A 50 14.09 -5.25 9.83
CA GLU A 50 14.57 -4.13 10.64
C GLU A 50 16.10 -3.95 10.48
N GLY A 51 16.52 -2.72 10.22
CA GLY A 51 17.91 -2.33 10.08
C GLY A 51 18.62 -2.16 11.42
N MET A 52 19.95 -2.05 11.38
CA MET A 52 20.76 -1.98 12.59
C MET A 52 20.42 -0.77 13.48
N ALA A 53 20.15 0.39 12.91
CA ALA A 53 19.82 1.62 13.64
C ALA A 53 18.50 2.18 13.13
N SER A 54 17.44 1.42 13.40
CA SER A 54 16.07 1.68 12.96
C SER A 54 15.46 2.96 13.51
N GLY A 55 16.19 3.84 14.21
CA GLY A 55 15.78 5.19 14.63
C GLY A 55 16.56 6.32 13.95
N SER A 56 17.50 6.02 13.06
CA SER A 56 18.36 7.01 12.41
C SER A 56 17.63 7.80 11.32
N PHE A 57 18.08 9.04 11.10
CA PHE A 57 17.69 9.85 9.94
C PHE A 57 18.74 9.67 8.82
N LEU A 58 18.29 9.56 7.56
CA LEU A 58 19.16 9.28 6.41
C LEU A 58 19.18 10.42 5.40
N TYR A 59 20.38 10.92 5.11
CA TYR A 59 20.63 11.79 3.94
C TYR A 59 21.18 10.95 2.78
N VAL A 60 20.56 11.06 1.62
CA VAL A 60 20.96 10.30 0.43
C VAL A 60 21.84 11.16 -0.47
N LEU A 61 23.00 10.58 -0.82
CA LEU A 61 23.99 11.14 -1.73
C LEU A 61 24.19 10.18 -2.89
N GLY A 62 24.18 10.70 -4.11
CA GLY A 62 24.48 9.92 -5.31
C GLY A 62 25.91 9.39 -5.33
N TYR A 63 26.19 8.53 -6.31
CA TYR A 63 27.52 8.00 -6.50
C TYR A 63 28.43 9.05 -7.14
N SER A 64 29.18 9.75 -6.29
CA SER A 64 30.27 10.63 -6.74
C SER A 64 31.29 10.85 -5.63
N THR A 65 32.58 10.80 -5.99
CA THR A 65 33.66 11.21 -5.09
C THR A 65 33.65 12.72 -4.82
N SER A 66 33.07 13.54 -5.71
CA SER A 66 32.94 14.98 -5.47
C SER A 66 32.00 15.32 -4.32
N ASN A 67 31.17 14.38 -3.88
CA ASN A 67 30.26 14.60 -2.74
C ASN A 67 31.02 14.81 -1.43
N TYR A 68 32.23 14.26 -1.30
CA TYR A 68 33.07 14.49 -0.13
C TYR A 68 33.51 15.96 -0.03
N ASP A 69 33.72 16.64 -1.15
CA ASP A 69 34.09 18.06 -1.14
C ASP A 69 32.86 18.97 -1.09
N ASN A 70 31.79 18.58 -1.79
CA ASN A 70 30.65 19.46 -2.04
C ASN A 70 29.54 19.39 -0.98
N PHE A 71 29.25 18.20 -0.43
CA PHE A 71 28.05 17.98 0.39
C PHE A 71 28.36 17.52 1.80
N VAL A 72 29.35 16.65 2.01
CA VAL A 72 29.66 16.14 3.37
C VAL A 72 29.99 17.26 4.37
N PRO A 73 30.81 18.28 4.05
CA PRO A 73 31.04 19.41 4.93
C PRO A 73 29.76 20.14 5.35
N ASP A 74 28.84 20.35 4.41
CA ASP A 74 27.56 21.02 4.64
C ASP A 74 26.64 20.18 5.53
N LEU A 75 26.52 18.88 5.23
CA LEU A 75 25.78 17.90 6.02
C LEU A 75 26.31 17.80 7.46
N TYR A 76 27.61 17.85 7.65
CA TYR A 76 28.22 17.86 8.98
C TYR A 76 27.88 19.15 9.75
N LEU A 77 28.08 20.32 9.13
CA LEU A 77 27.95 21.61 9.79
C LEU A 77 26.49 22.00 10.08
N ASN A 78 25.57 21.63 9.19
CA ASN A 78 24.20 22.12 9.20
C ASN A 78 23.14 21.05 9.53
N TYR A 79 23.50 19.75 9.50
CA TYR A 79 22.53 18.65 9.60
C TYR A 79 22.94 17.53 10.58
N ASP A 80 23.98 17.72 11.40
CA ASP A 80 24.49 16.75 12.40
C ASP A 80 24.87 15.38 11.80
N VAL A 81 25.26 15.34 10.51
CA VAL A 81 25.70 14.10 9.87
C VAL A 81 27.14 13.78 10.26
N VAL A 82 27.28 12.79 11.13
CA VAL A 82 28.58 12.35 11.69
C VAL A 82 29.07 11.01 11.15
N ILE A 83 28.24 10.30 10.36
CA ILE A 83 28.59 9.00 9.77
C ILE A 83 28.22 9.03 8.29
N THR A 84 29.15 8.66 7.41
CA THR A 84 28.84 8.39 6.00
C THR A 84 29.01 6.90 5.70
N SER A 85 28.05 6.33 4.96
CA SER A 85 28.13 4.97 4.42
C SER A 85 28.30 5.01 2.89
N ALA A 86 29.26 4.26 2.37
CA ALA A 86 29.55 4.18 0.93
C ALA A 86 29.88 2.74 0.48
N SER A 87 29.03 2.18 -0.38
CA SER A 87 29.03 0.76 -0.75
C SER A 87 29.25 0.49 -2.24
N TYR A 88 30.11 1.24 -2.92
CA TYR A 88 30.40 1.08 -4.35
C TYR A 88 31.79 0.49 -4.64
N SER A 89 32.01 -0.03 -5.84
CA SER A 89 33.30 -0.55 -6.31
C SER A 89 34.14 0.53 -7.00
N ASN A 90 35.47 0.52 -6.84
CA ASN A 90 36.34 1.50 -7.49
C ASN A 90 37.74 0.93 -7.81
N GLY A 91 37.80 0.08 -8.83
CA GLY A 91 39.04 -0.60 -9.22
C GLY A 91 39.58 -1.47 -8.08
N CYS A 92 40.85 -1.86 -8.17
CA CYS A 92 41.49 -2.69 -7.15
C CYS A 92 42.88 -2.16 -6.79
N ASN A 93 43.22 -2.18 -5.50
CA ASN A 93 44.53 -1.84 -4.95
C ASN A 93 45.14 -0.53 -5.49
N ALA A 94 44.37 0.56 -5.48
CA ALA A 94 44.81 1.85 -5.99
C ALA A 94 45.85 2.56 -5.10
N GLY A 95 46.15 2.02 -3.91
CA GLY A 95 47.05 2.60 -2.92
C GLY A 95 46.49 3.84 -2.23
N TYR A 96 47.36 4.60 -1.57
CA TYR A 96 46.99 5.82 -0.86
C TYR A 96 46.82 6.99 -1.84
N THR A 97 45.61 7.18 -2.37
CA THR A 97 45.30 8.17 -3.42
C THR A 97 45.10 9.59 -2.88
N SER A 98 44.94 10.58 -3.78
CA SER A 98 44.56 11.95 -3.39
C SER A 98 43.29 11.98 -2.55
N LEU A 99 42.25 11.26 -2.99
CA LEU A 99 41.01 11.17 -2.21
C LEU A 99 41.23 10.53 -0.83
N ALA A 100 42.12 9.54 -0.68
CA ALA A 100 42.44 8.99 0.64
C ALA A 100 43.06 10.07 1.55
N SER A 101 43.99 10.87 1.00
CA SER A 101 44.58 12.02 1.69
C SER A 101 43.54 13.07 2.07
N ASP A 102 42.61 13.39 1.16
CA ASP A 102 41.56 14.39 1.39
C ASP A 102 40.59 13.94 2.49
N LEU A 103 40.21 12.65 2.51
CA LEU A 103 39.35 12.08 3.55
C LEU A 103 40.04 12.01 4.93
N ASP A 104 41.32 11.65 4.98
CA ASP A 104 42.08 11.68 6.23
C ASP A 104 42.15 13.12 6.79
N GLN A 105 42.37 14.11 5.91
CA GLN A 105 42.31 15.53 6.29
C GLN A 105 40.90 15.98 6.71
N GLN A 106 39.86 15.50 6.03
CA GLN A 106 38.48 15.85 6.31
C GLN A 106 38.05 15.36 7.70
N ILE A 107 38.40 14.13 8.08
CA ILE A 107 38.11 13.58 9.41
C ILE A 107 38.84 14.36 10.53
N ILE A 108 40.05 14.86 10.26
CA ILE A 108 40.77 15.72 11.22
C ILE A 108 40.07 17.07 11.37
N THR A 109 39.58 17.62 10.27
CA THR A 109 38.88 18.91 10.23
C THR A 109 37.51 18.82 10.92
N TYR A 110 36.81 17.71 10.75
CA TYR A 110 35.50 17.42 11.32
C TYR A 110 35.60 16.26 12.31
N PRO A 111 36.02 16.52 13.57
CA PRO A 111 36.48 15.48 14.49
C PRO A 111 35.41 14.48 14.94
N ASN A 112 34.12 14.77 14.73
CA ASN A 112 33.02 13.84 14.97
C ASN A 112 32.65 13.00 13.74
N LEU A 113 33.21 13.28 12.56
CA LEU A 113 32.87 12.61 11.30
C LEU A 113 33.66 11.30 11.15
N ILE A 114 32.98 10.24 10.70
CA ILE A 114 33.62 9.00 10.27
C ILE A 114 33.08 8.54 8.90
N HIS A 115 33.99 8.10 8.03
CA HIS A 115 33.63 7.46 6.76
C HIS A 115 33.73 5.95 6.86
N VAL A 116 32.64 5.26 6.51
CA VAL A 116 32.55 3.80 6.46
C VAL A 116 32.41 3.36 5.00
N PHE A 117 33.27 2.44 4.60
CA PHE A 117 33.38 1.92 3.25
C PHE A 117 33.30 0.40 3.23
N SER A 118 32.70 -0.14 2.16
CA SER A 118 32.88 -1.54 1.82
C SER A 118 34.35 -1.82 1.46
N ALA A 119 34.96 -2.91 1.93
CA ALA A 119 36.34 -3.24 1.54
C ALA A 119 36.47 -3.55 0.03
N GLY A 120 35.39 -4.07 -0.56
CA GLY A 120 35.35 -4.51 -1.95
C GLY A 120 35.05 -6.00 -2.08
N ASN A 121 34.66 -6.40 -3.28
CA ASN A 121 34.28 -7.78 -3.60
C ASN A 121 35.31 -8.45 -4.55
N SER A 122 36.58 -8.08 -4.42
CA SER A 122 37.69 -8.54 -5.27
C SER A 122 38.55 -9.60 -4.60
N GLY A 123 38.03 -10.31 -3.60
CA GLY A 123 38.77 -11.25 -2.76
C GLY A 123 39.57 -12.30 -3.51
N THR A 124 39.15 -12.75 -4.70
CA THR A 124 39.87 -13.74 -5.52
C THR A 124 40.74 -13.12 -6.62
N SER A 125 40.79 -11.79 -6.71
CA SER A 125 41.56 -11.07 -7.73
C SER A 125 43.00 -10.87 -7.28
N ASP A 126 43.94 -10.98 -8.21
CA ASP A 126 45.31 -10.46 -8.05
C ASP A 126 45.33 -8.99 -8.45
N CYS A 127 45.59 -8.12 -7.49
CA CYS A 127 45.57 -6.67 -7.69
C CYS A 127 46.98 -6.05 -7.60
N GLY A 128 48.02 -6.84 -7.88
CA GLY A 128 49.37 -6.31 -8.05
C GLY A 128 50.08 -5.92 -6.75
N TYR A 129 49.62 -6.41 -5.59
CA TYR A 129 50.37 -6.28 -4.33
C TYR A 129 51.68 -7.09 -4.34
N GLY A 130 51.77 -8.12 -5.18
CA GLY A 130 52.94 -9.00 -5.30
C GLY A 130 52.81 -10.34 -4.58
N ALA A 131 51.67 -10.61 -3.94
CA ALA A 131 51.39 -11.87 -3.23
C ALA A 131 50.45 -12.84 -3.97
N GLY A 132 50.00 -12.48 -5.18
CA GLY A 132 49.05 -13.24 -6.01
C GLY A 132 47.59 -12.90 -5.72
N SER A 133 46.68 -13.77 -6.17
CA SER A 133 45.27 -13.70 -5.77
C SER A 133 45.14 -13.78 -4.26
N ASP A 134 43.97 -13.37 -3.73
CA ASP A 134 43.64 -13.48 -2.31
C ASP A 134 44.30 -12.46 -1.37
N TRP A 135 45.12 -11.56 -1.89
CA TRP A 135 45.87 -10.60 -1.07
C TRP A 135 45.99 -9.22 -1.71
N GLY A 136 45.98 -8.20 -0.86
CA GLY A 136 46.18 -6.80 -1.25
C GLY A 136 45.20 -6.34 -2.32
N ASN A 137 43.92 -6.68 -2.14
CA ASN A 137 42.87 -6.46 -3.13
C ASN A 137 41.68 -5.65 -2.60
N VAL A 138 41.94 -4.82 -1.57
CA VAL A 138 41.03 -3.73 -1.16
C VAL A 138 40.79 -2.82 -2.36
N THR A 139 39.53 -2.66 -2.73
CA THR A 139 39.11 -1.80 -3.84
C THR A 139 39.28 -0.33 -3.47
N GLY A 140 39.49 0.56 -4.44
CA GLY A 140 39.54 2.02 -4.22
C GLY A 140 40.68 2.51 -3.30
N GLY A 141 41.28 3.65 -3.63
CA GLY A 141 42.35 4.19 -2.79
C GLY A 141 41.84 4.81 -1.49
N HIS A 142 40.70 5.48 -1.55
CA HIS A 142 40.05 6.11 -0.40
C HIS A 142 39.67 5.11 0.71
N LYS A 143 39.38 3.86 0.35
CA LYS A 143 39.08 2.76 1.30
C LYS A 143 40.34 2.30 2.05
N GLN A 144 41.52 2.63 1.54
CA GLN A 144 42.82 2.42 2.18
C GLN A 144 43.26 3.64 3.01
N GLY A 145 42.45 4.70 3.15
CA GLY A 145 42.74 5.82 4.05
C GLY A 145 42.98 5.36 5.49
N LYS A 146 43.79 6.11 6.26
CA LYS A 146 44.17 5.73 7.64
C LYS A 146 43.02 5.90 8.62
N ASN A 147 42.24 6.97 8.43
CA ASN A 147 41.23 7.39 9.40
C ASN A 147 39.83 6.86 9.06
N VAL A 148 39.62 6.37 7.83
CA VAL A 148 38.35 5.74 7.38
C VAL A 148 38.22 4.29 7.85
N ILE A 149 37.00 3.74 7.83
CA ILE A 149 36.73 2.32 8.13
C ILE A 149 36.44 1.57 6.82
N ALA A 150 37.16 0.48 6.55
CA ALA A 150 36.85 -0.48 5.50
C ALA A 150 36.34 -1.79 6.11
N VAL A 151 35.25 -2.33 5.57
CA VAL A 151 34.51 -3.44 6.20
C VAL A 151 34.55 -4.71 5.35
N ALA A 152 34.99 -5.83 5.94
CA ALA A 152 34.95 -7.17 5.36
C ALA A 152 33.54 -7.78 5.39
N ASN A 153 33.29 -8.77 4.54
CA ASN A 153 32.00 -9.45 4.44
C ASN A 153 32.05 -10.85 5.08
N LEU A 154 31.26 -11.05 6.13
CA LEU A 154 31.03 -12.35 6.77
C LEU A 154 29.66 -12.93 6.42
N ASN A 155 29.52 -14.24 6.59
CA ASN A 155 28.22 -14.91 6.63
C ASN A 155 27.60 -14.86 8.04
N LEU A 156 26.41 -15.44 8.19
CA LEU A 156 25.66 -15.47 9.45
C LEU A 156 26.38 -16.22 10.60
N THR A 157 27.36 -17.07 10.28
CA THR A 157 28.16 -17.85 11.24
C THR A 157 29.61 -17.38 11.31
N SER A 158 29.84 -16.09 10.99
CA SER A 158 31.14 -15.41 11.14
C SER A 158 32.25 -15.90 10.20
N SER A 159 31.94 -16.68 9.16
CA SER A 159 32.93 -17.09 8.16
C SER A 159 33.11 -16.03 7.09
N LEU A 160 34.35 -15.73 6.72
CA LEU A 160 34.67 -14.79 5.65
C LEU A 160 34.11 -15.25 4.30
N ALA A 161 33.41 -14.36 3.60
CA ALA A 161 32.97 -14.60 2.24
C ALA A 161 34.18 -14.64 1.28
N THR A 162 34.21 -15.61 0.37
CA THR A 162 35.29 -15.75 -0.62
C THR A 162 35.49 -14.49 -1.46
N SER A 163 34.41 -13.76 -1.75
CA SER A 163 34.46 -12.50 -2.51
C SER A 163 35.00 -11.31 -1.71
N SER A 164 35.02 -11.36 -0.37
CA SER A 164 35.46 -10.23 0.44
C SER A 164 36.90 -9.87 0.11
N SER A 165 37.14 -8.61 -0.25
CA SER A 165 38.49 -8.07 -0.39
C SER A 165 39.26 -8.16 0.93
N ARG A 166 40.57 -8.31 0.81
CA ARG A 166 41.54 -8.57 1.86
C ARG A 166 42.71 -7.61 1.71
N GLY A 167 43.31 -7.25 2.82
CA GLY A 167 44.54 -6.50 2.82
C GLY A 167 45.76 -7.33 2.41
N PRO A 168 46.96 -6.78 2.60
CA PRO A 168 47.22 -5.46 3.18
C PRO A 168 46.69 -4.30 2.33
N ALA A 169 46.62 -3.09 2.88
CA ALA A 169 46.67 -1.89 2.05
C ALA A 169 47.97 -1.91 1.20
N ALA A 170 48.05 -1.12 0.13
CA ALA A 170 49.22 -1.14 -0.77
C ALA A 170 50.55 -0.86 -0.06
N ASP A 171 50.49 -0.18 1.08
CA ASP A 171 51.62 0.18 1.91
C ASP A 171 51.84 -0.71 3.15
N GLY A 172 51.14 -1.84 3.22
CA GLY A 172 51.32 -2.86 4.26
C GLY A 172 50.41 -2.73 5.48
N ARG A 173 49.63 -1.65 5.59
CA ARG A 173 48.67 -1.45 6.68
C ARG A 173 47.58 -2.52 6.72
N ILE A 174 47.03 -2.73 7.90
CA ILE A 174 45.91 -3.62 8.14
C ILE A 174 44.66 -3.03 7.49
N LYS A 175 44.14 -3.75 6.49
CA LYS A 175 42.81 -3.56 5.91
C LYS A 175 42.23 -4.94 5.59
N PRO A 176 40.90 -5.11 5.54
CA PRO A 176 39.88 -4.21 6.11
C PRO A 176 40.15 -3.92 7.59
N ASP A 177 39.57 -2.85 8.14
CA ASP A 177 39.76 -2.53 9.56
C ASP A 177 38.96 -3.49 10.44
N ILE A 178 37.74 -3.86 10.00
CA ILE A 178 36.81 -4.69 10.76
C ILE A 178 35.93 -5.53 9.82
N SER A 179 35.24 -6.52 10.38
CA SER A 179 34.32 -7.40 9.67
C SER A 179 32.91 -7.37 10.24
N ALA A 180 31.91 -7.52 9.36
CA ALA A 180 30.51 -7.69 9.75
C ALA A 180 29.77 -8.60 8.76
N LYS A 181 28.60 -9.09 9.13
CA LYS A 181 27.73 -9.85 8.24
C LYS A 181 27.38 -9.00 7.01
N GLY A 182 27.68 -9.52 5.82
CA GLY A 182 27.27 -8.93 4.55
C GLY A 182 26.76 -9.96 3.55
N SER A 183 26.69 -11.25 3.92
CA SER A 183 26.21 -12.33 3.06
C SER A 183 24.80 -12.74 3.44
N SER A 184 23.93 -12.89 2.44
CA SER A 184 22.50 -13.19 2.58
C SER A 184 21.82 -12.26 3.61
N VAL A 185 22.00 -10.96 3.43
CA VAL A 185 21.34 -9.94 4.26
C VAL A 185 19.96 -9.66 3.67
N TYR A 186 18.91 -9.84 4.48
CA TYR A 186 17.53 -9.49 4.14
C TYR A 186 17.29 -8.02 4.46
N SER A 187 16.82 -7.24 3.49
CA SER A 187 16.57 -5.80 3.65
C SER A 187 15.63 -5.28 2.55
N THR A 188 15.24 -4.01 2.66
CA THR A 188 14.32 -3.30 1.76
C THR A 188 14.85 -3.26 0.31
N LEU A 189 13.96 -3.36 -0.66
CA LEU A 189 14.22 -3.16 -2.10
C LEU A 189 13.24 -2.11 -2.65
N GLU A 190 13.29 -1.82 -3.95
CA GLU A 190 12.35 -0.91 -4.60
C GLU A 190 10.89 -1.36 -4.46
N ASN A 191 9.94 -0.43 -4.58
CA ASN A 191 8.50 -0.68 -4.65
C ASN A 191 7.92 -1.44 -3.46
N GLN A 192 8.30 -1.07 -2.23
CA GLN A 192 7.75 -1.67 -0.99
C GLN A 192 8.03 -3.19 -0.87
N THR A 193 9.15 -3.66 -1.45
CA THR A 193 9.53 -5.09 -1.42
C THR A 193 10.81 -5.31 -0.60
N TYR A 194 11.17 -6.59 -0.42
CA TYR A 194 12.35 -6.99 0.33
C TYR A 194 13.10 -8.10 -0.40
N GLY A 195 14.38 -8.29 -0.10
CA GLY A 195 15.14 -9.40 -0.63
C GLY A 195 16.52 -9.56 -0.01
N TYR A 196 17.19 -10.64 -0.44
CA TYR A 196 18.52 -11.00 0.04
C TYR A 196 19.60 -10.47 -0.91
N LYS A 197 20.60 -9.79 -0.37
CA LYS A 197 21.84 -9.44 -1.09
C LYS A 197 23.08 -9.90 -0.35
N THR A 198 24.17 -10.03 -1.10
CA THR A 198 25.47 -10.49 -0.60
C THR A 198 26.59 -9.58 -1.11
N GLY A 199 27.44 -9.11 -0.20
CA GLY A 199 28.66 -8.38 -0.52
C GLY A 199 29.15 -7.52 0.64
N THR A 200 30.37 -6.98 0.51
CA THR A 200 30.86 -5.94 1.42
C THR A 200 29.99 -4.67 1.39
N SER A 201 29.19 -4.52 0.34
CA SER A 201 28.13 -3.52 0.25
C SER A 201 27.05 -3.65 1.31
N MET A 202 26.83 -4.84 1.87
CA MET A 202 25.86 -5.07 2.94
C MET A 202 26.52 -5.10 4.33
N SER A 203 27.82 -5.38 4.43
CA SER A 203 28.53 -5.28 5.73
C SER A 203 28.90 -3.84 6.09
N CYS A 204 29.21 -2.99 5.11
CA CYS A 204 29.42 -1.55 5.29
C CYS A 204 28.23 -0.82 5.97
N PRO A 205 26.98 -0.95 5.50
CA PRO A 205 25.82 -0.36 6.18
C PRO A 205 25.55 -0.98 7.54
N ALA A 206 25.84 -2.28 7.73
CA ALA A 206 25.71 -2.90 9.05
C ALA A 206 26.63 -2.22 10.08
N ILE A 207 27.90 -1.98 9.74
CA ILE A 207 28.81 -1.20 10.59
C ILE A 207 28.35 0.24 10.74
N SER A 208 27.82 0.87 9.69
CA SER A 208 27.31 2.25 9.80
C SER A 208 26.16 2.37 10.80
N GLY A 209 25.26 1.39 10.83
CA GLY A 209 24.20 1.32 11.84
C GLY A 209 24.73 1.02 13.25
N VAL A 210 25.72 0.12 13.39
CA VAL A 210 26.39 -0.09 14.70
C VAL A 210 27.06 1.20 15.19
N MET A 211 27.74 1.94 14.31
CA MET A 211 28.31 3.25 14.65
C MET A 211 27.23 4.22 15.08
N ALA A 212 26.07 4.26 14.42
CA ALA A 212 24.96 5.12 14.85
C ALA A 212 24.47 4.77 16.26
N GLN A 213 24.35 3.49 16.60
CA GLN A 213 24.03 3.04 17.97
C GLN A 213 25.11 3.48 18.98
N LEU A 214 26.40 3.36 18.64
CA LEU A 214 27.49 3.76 19.54
C LEU A 214 27.55 5.28 19.76
N TYR A 215 27.29 6.08 18.71
CA TYR A 215 27.17 7.53 18.85
C TYR A 215 25.98 7.89 19.76
N GLN A 216 24.84 7.21 19.59
CA GLN A 216 23.67 7.41 20.44
C GLN A 216 23.96 7.04 21.90
N ALA A 217 24.56 5.88 22.15
CA ALA A 217 24.95 5.44 23.49
C ALA A 217 25.92 6.43 24.15
N TYR A 218 26.92 6.93 23.41
CA TYR A 218 27.81 7.96 23.92
C TYR A 218 27.06 9.25 24.25
N LYS A 219 26.16 9.74 23.37
CA LYS A 219 25.33 10.92 23.62
C LYS A 219 24.52 10.76 24.91
N GLU A 220 23.89 9.61 25.13
CA GLU A 220 23.11 9.32 26.33
C GLU A 220 23.97 9.36 27.60
N LEU A 221 25.19 8.83 27.54
CA LEU A 221 26.15 8.82 28.66
C LEU A 221 26.85 10.17 28.88
N ASN A 222 26.87 11.06 27.88
CA ASN A 222 27.68 12.29 27.88
C ASN A 222 26.87 13.56 27.53
N GLY A 223 25.60 13.62 27.95
CA GLY A 223 24.80 14.86 27.90
C GLY A 223 24.43 15.33 26.49
N GLY A 224 24.28 14.40 25.54
CA GLY A 224 23.86 14.68 24.17
C GLY A 224 24.98 15.06 23.21
N VAL A 225 26.25 15.06 23.66
CA VAL A 225 27.40 15.49 22.85
C VAL A 225 27.88 14.37 21.92
N ASN A 226 28.17 14.70 20.66
CA ASN A 226 28.80 13.75 19.73
C ASN A 226 30.21 13.37 20.20
N PRO A 227 30.59 12.07 20.19
CA PRO A 227 31.95 11.64 20.45
C PRO A 227 32.88 12.01 19.29
N LYS A 228 34.18 12.18 19.56
CA LYS A 228 35.18 12.20 18.47
C LYS A 228 35.17 10.86 17.75
N SER A 229 35.24 10.87 16.42
CA SER A 229 35.25 9.66 15.62
C SER A 229 36.49 8.79 15.85
N SER A 230 37.59 9.37 16.32
CA SER A 230 38.79 8.63 16.74
C SER A 230 38.52 7.74 17.94
N LEU A 231 37.78 8.22 18.95
CA LEU A 231 37.35 7.40 20.07
C LEU A 231 36.44 6.26 19.59
N MET A 232 35.45 6.59 18.74
CA MET A 232 34.48 5.61 18.25
C MET A 232 35.15 4.49 17.44
N LYS A 233 36.09 4.85 16.55
CA LYS A 233 36.87 3.86 15.80
C LYS A 233 37.76 3.03 16.74
N ALA A 234 38.42 3.65 17.72
CA ALA A 234 39.25 2.94 18.70
C ALA A 234 38.44 1.92 19.52
N ILE A 235 37.23 2.27 19.95
CA ILE A 235 36.32 1.38 20.68
C ILE A 235 35.84 0.25 19.78
N LEU A 236 35.39 0.57 18.56
CA LEU A 236 34.90 -0.40 17.59
C LEU A 236 35.96 -1.49 17.31
N LEU A 237 37.22 -1.10 17.11
CA LEU A 237 38.29 -2.04 16.80
C LEU A 237 38.77 -2.83 18.02
N ASN A 238 38.92 -2.19 19.19
CA ASN A 238 39.45 -2.87 20.37
C ASN A 238 38.46 -3.88 20.99
N SER A 239 37.17 -3.67 20.75
CA SER A 239 36.10 -4.56 21.24
C SER A 239 35.80 -5.73 20.33
N ALA A 240 36.32 -5.75 19.10
CA ALA A 240 36.01 -6.78 18.11
C ALA A 240 36.43 -8.20 18.57
N ASP A 241 35.65 -9.19 18.14
CA ASP A 241 35.94 -10.60 18.37
C ASP A 241 37.02 -11.08 17.39
N ASP A 242 38.15 -11.54 17.92
CA ASP A 242 39.26 -12.09 17.13
C ASP A 242 38.82 -13.34 16.35
N LEU A 243 39.01 -13.30 15.03
CA LEU A 243 38.62 -14.36 14.09
C LEU A 243 39.75 -14.60 13.09
N GLY A 244 39.84 -15.84 12.62
CA GLY A 244 40.87 -16.23 11.64
C GLY A 244 42.16 -16.64 12.34
N ASN A 245 43.26 -15.96 12.02
CA ASN A 245 44.52 -16.18 12.70
C ASN A 245 44.52 -15.46 14.06
N PRO A 246 45.20 -15.97 15.10
CA PRO A 246 45.28 -15.25 16.38
C PRO A 246 45.87 -13.84 16.23
N GLY A 247 45.18 -12.86 16.81
CA GLY A 247 45.49 -11.44 16.66
C GLY A 247 44.93 -10.85 15.36
N PRO A 248 45.20 -9.57 15.05
CA PRO A 248 44.70 -8.98 13.82
C PRO A 248 45.24 -9.72 12.59
N ASP A 249 44.48 -9.74 11.50
CA ASP A 249 44.91 -10.33 10.23
C ASP A 249 44.42 -9.52 9.01
N PHE A 250 44.97 -9.82 7.82
CA PHE A 250 44.59 -9.12 6.58
C PHE A 250 43.25 -9.58 5.98
N LYS A 251 42.52 -10.48 6.64
CA LYS A 251 41.23 -11.03 6.16
C LYS A 251 40.06 -10.43 6.92
N TYR A 252 40.11 -10.51 8.24
CA TYR A 252 39.09 -10.05 9.18
C TYR A 252 39.41 -8.66 9.74
N GLY A 253 40.63 -8.17 9.55
CA GLY A 253 41.08 -6.93 10.19
C GLY A 253 41.34 -7.17 11.67
N TRP A 254 40.73 -6.33 12.51
CA TRP A 254 40.74 -6.50 13.96
C TRP A 254 39.69 -7.49 14.48
N GLY A 255 38.82 -8.03 13.61
CA GLY A 255 37.84 -9.06 14.00
C GLY A 255 36.41 -8.80 13.52
N GLU A 256 35.45 -9.58 14.01
CA GLU A 256 34.01 -9.30 13.87
C GLU A 256 33.57 -8.24 14.87
N VAL A 257 32.72 -7.32 14.42
CA VAL A 257 32.13 -6.30 15.29
C VAL A 257 31.38 -6.91 16.49
N ASN A 258 31.76 -6.48 17.69
CA ASN A 258 31.07 -6.84 18.93
C ASN A 258 30.52 -5.57 19.60
N ALA A 259 29.31 -5.19 19.19
CA ALA A 259 28.65 -3.97 19.68
C ALA A 259 28.37 -4.01 21.19
N PHE A 260 28.16 -5.20 21.76
CA PHE A 260 27.96 -5.36 23.20
C PHE A 260 29.21 -4.94 23.97
N GLN A 261 30.39 -5.46 23.60
CA GLN A 261 31.64 -5.08 24.25
C GLN A 261 32.01 -3.61 24.00
N ALA A 262 31.72 -3.09 22.81
CA ALA A 262 31.90 -1.66 22.51
C ALA A 262 31.09 -0.76 23.46
N ILE A 263 29.82 -1.10 23.71
CA ILE A 263 28.98 -0.39 24.68
C ILE A 263 29.52 -0.55 26.11
N LYS A 264 30.05 -1.72 26.49
CA LYS A 264 30.64 -1.92 27.82
C LYS A 264 31.87 -1.04 28.06
N ILE A 265 32.72 -0.82 27.05
CA ILE A 265 33.83 0.14 27.15
C ILE A 265 33.29 1.55 27.47
N LEU A 266 32.18 1.95 26.85
CA LEU A 266 31.53 3.24 27.10
C LEU A 266 30.91 3.33 28.50
N GLU A 267 30.05 2.38 28.87
CA GLU A 267 29.36 2.35 30.16
C GLU A 267 30.34 2.35 31.34
N ASN A 268 31.46 1.66 31.20
CA ASN A 268 32.48 1.54 32.24
C ASN A 268 33.53 2.67 32.21
N ASN A 269 33.43 3.64 31.29
CA ASN A 269 34.43 4.69 31.07
C ASN A 269 35.86 4.14 30.90
N GLN A 270 36.03 3.04 30.15
CA GLN A 270 37.32 2.39 29.96
C GLN A 270 38.10 2.97 28.77
N PHE A 271 38.21 4.29 28.74
CA PHE A 271 38.92 5.04 27.72
C PHE A 271 39.50 6.33 28.29
N LEU A 272 40.56 6.83 27.68
CA LEU A 272 41.17 8.13 27.97
C LEU A 272 41.83 8.70 26.71
N ASN A 273 42.05 10.01 26.68
CA ASN A 273 42.85 10.66 25.64
C ASN A 273 44.06 11.38 26.23
N SER A 274 45.08 11.57 25.39
CA SER A 274 46.23 12.43 25.65
C SER A 274 46.80 12.93 24.32
N SER A 275 47.83 13.77 24.36
CA SER A 275 48.61 14.15 23.20
C SER A 275 50.11 13.94 23.44
N ILE A 276 50.84 13.70 22.35
CA ILE A 276 52.29 13.41 22.42
C ILE A 276 53.05 14.18 21.34
N SER A 277 54.22 14.69 21.70
CA SER A 277 55.15 15.36 20.78
C SER A 277 56.24 14.40 20.30
N GLN A 278 56.99 14.82 19.28
CA GLN A 278 58.21 14.15 18.84
C GLN A 278 59.14 13.84 20.03
N GLY A 279 59.56 12.58 20.16
CA GLY A 279 60.43 12.09 21.24
C GLY A 279 59.80 12.13 22.63
N GLY A 280 58.50 12.40 22.74
CA GLY A 280 57.76 12.37 24.00
C GLY A 280 57.52 10.94 24.48
N ASN A 281 57.28 10.79 25.79
CA ASN A 281 56.90 9.54 26.45
C ASN A 281 55.78 9.87 27.45
N ASN A 282 54.61 9.25 27.27
CA ASN A 282 53.46 9.39 28.16
C ASN A 282 53.17 8.04 28.81
N ASN A 283 53.05 8.04 30.14
CA ASN A 283 52.71 6.85 30.91
C ASN A 283 51.27 6.91 31.44
N HIS A 284 50.51 5.84 31.21
CA HIS A 284 49.13 5.68 31.66
C HIS A 284 49.01 4.48 32.61
N ASN A 285 48.35 4.68 33.75
CA ASN A 285 48.12 3.63 34.72
C ASN A 285 46.82 2.89 34.42
N ILE A 286 46.91 1.57 34.21
CA ILE A 286 45.76 0.69 33.98
C ILE A 286 45.68 -0.31 35.13
N SER A 287 44.69 -0.14 35.99
CA SER A 287 44.46 -1.04 37.14
C SER A 287 43.67 -2.27 36.71
N VAL A 288 44.36 -3.39 36.52
CA VAL A 288 43.77 -4.66 36.09
C VAL A 288 43.14 -5.38 37.30
N PRO A 289 41.83 -5.65 37.28
CA PRO A 289 41.14 -6.37 38.35
C PRO A 289 41.61 -7.82 38.53
N LEU A 290 41.34 -8.38 39.71
CA LEU A 290 41.51 -9.82 39.94
C LEU A 290 40.48 -10.61 39.14
N GLY A 291 40.94 -11.69 38.50
CA GLY A 291 40.07 -12.61 37.77
C GLY A 291 39.89 -12.30 36.29
N THR A 292 40.47 -11.21 35.79
CA THR A 292 40.50 -10.90 34.36
C THR A 292 41.12 -12.06 33.57
N LYS A 293 40.39 -12.56 32.58
CA LYS A 293 40.80 -13.65 31.69
C LYS A 293 41.56 -13.13 30.48
N GLN A 294 41.22 -11.94 30.00
CA GLN A 294 41.97 -11.28 28.96
C GLN A 294 41.89 -9.76 29.15
N LEU A 295 43.03 -9.09 28.99
CA LEU A 295 43.13 -7.64 28.92
C LEU A 295 43.41 -7.26 27.47
N ASN A 296 42.56 -6.41 26.88
CA ASN A 296 42.84 -5.79 25.58
C ASN A 296 43.04 -4.29 25.80
N ILE A 297 44.12 -3.74 25.27
CA ILE A 297 44.42 -2.30 25.27
C ILE A 297 44.74 -1.91 23.84
N MET A 298 44.06 -0.90 23.33
CA MET A 298 44.37 -0.31 22.02
C MET A 298 44.74 1.15 22.20
N VAL A 299 45.80 1.56 21.50
CA VAL A 299 46.11 2.96 21.24
C VAL A 299 45.80 3.26 19.78
N TYR A 300 44.98 4.29 19.57
CA TYR A 300 44.50 4.70 18.26
C TYR A 300 44.68 6.20 18.09
N TRP A 301 45.10 6.63 16.90
CA TRP A 301 45.15 8.04 16.55
C TRP A 301 44.65 8.29 15.13
N HIS A 302 43.88 9.36 14.96
CA HIS A 302 43.67 9.93 13.64
C HIS A 302 44.98 10.57 13.21
N ASP A 303 45.68 9.93 12.30
CA ASP A 303 46.97 10.39 11.81
C ASP A 303 46.76 11.48 10.75
N ILE A 304 47.66 12.46 10.73
CA ILE A 304 47.63 13.54 9.73
C ILE A 304 47.76 12.94 8.32
N GLN A 305 47.13 13.54 7.32
CA GLN A 305 47.13 13.00 5.96
C GLN A 305 48.56 12.76 5.42
N GLY A 306 48.80 11.56 4.92
CA GLY A 306 50.06 11.19 4.27
C GLY A 306 50.22 11.83 2.89
N SER A 307 51.40 11.73 2.31
CA SER A 307 51.59 12.09 0.90
C SER A 307 50.95 11.05 -0.01
N VAL A 308 50.41 11.48 -1.16
CA VAL A 308 49.83 10.57 -2.16
C VAL A 308 50.88 9.55 -2.62
N ASN A 309 50.51 8.27 -2.64
CA ASN A 309 51.37 7.11 -2.92
C ASN A 309 52.52 6.88 -1.92
N ALA A 310 52.45 7.42 -0.70
CA ALA A 310 53.45 7.15 0.34
C ALA A 310 53.41 5.67 0.78
N ILE A 311 54.60 5.12 1.10
CA ILE A 311 54.81 3.74 1.54
C ILE A 311 55.84 3.73 2.69
N PRO A 312 55.41 3.67 3.97
CA PRO A 312 54.04 3.73 4.47
C PRO A 312 53.39 5.12 4.31
N ALA A 313 52.06 5.17 4.32
CA ALA A 313 51.30 6.41 4.38
C ALA A 313 51.26 7.03 5.79
N LEU A 314 51.70 6.30 6.81
CA LEU A 314 51.84 6.76 8.19
C LEU A 314 52.77 7.99 8.26
N VAL A 315 52.36 9.01 9.02
CA VAL A 315 53.12 10.25 9.23
C VAL A 315 53.55 10.36 10.68
N ASN A 316 52.59 10.22 11.61
CA ASN A 316 52.88 10.15 13.02
C ASN A 316 52.97 8.68 13.44
N ASP A 317 54.15 8.26 13.88
CA ASP A 317 54.51 6.93 14.34
C ASP A 317 54.58 6.97 15.88
N LEU A 318 53.63 6.28 16.51
CA LEU A 318 53.53 6.12 17.95
C LEU A 318 53.77 4.66 18.30
N ASP A 319 54.67 4.41 19.24
CA ASP A 319 54.95 3.06 19.75
C ASP A 319 54.33 2.89 21.14
N ILE A 320 53.79 1.70 21.42
CA ILE A 320 53.29 1.36 22.75
C ILE A 320 54.01 0.17 23.36
N ASN A 321 54.08 0.17 24.69
CA ASN A 321 54.44 -1.03 25.45
C ASN A 321 53.73 -1.02 26.81
N LEU A 322 53.48 -2.20 27.35
CA LEU A 322 52.74 -2.36 28.61
C LEU A 322 53.59 -3.09 29.62
N THR A 323 53.95 -2.42 30.71
CA THR A 323 54.75 -3.00 31.79
C THR A 323 53.85 -3.43 32.95
N ASN A 324 53.91 -4.71 33.31
CA ASN A 324 53.11 -5.27 34.40
C ASN A 324 53.72 -4.96 35.80
N PRO A 325 53.01 -5.25 36.91
CA PRO A 325 53.51 -4.99 38.27
C PRO A 325 54.85 -5.68 38.62
N ASN A 326 55.22 -6.73 37.89
CA ASN A 326 56.47 -7.47 38.09
C ASN A 326 57.63 -6.93 37.22
N GLY A 327 57.40 -5.84 36.47
CA GLY A 327 58.39 -5.24 35.58
C GLY A 327 58.58 -5.95 34.24
N ILE A 328 57.66 -6.85 33.85
CA ILE A 328 57.70 -7.50 32.53
C ILE A 328 56.93 -6.64 31.53
N THR A 329 57.58 -6.34 30.41
CA THR A 329 57.03 -5.52 29.32
C THR A 329 56.45 -6.42 28.22
N SER A 330 55.22 -6.09 27.79
CA SER A 330 54.52 -6.67 26.64
C SER A 330 54.48 -5.64 25.50
N TYR A 331 54.47 -6.14 24.26
CA TYR A 331 54.50 -5.35 23.03
C TYR A 331 53.21 -5.54 22.23
N PRO A 332 52.85 -4.60 21.34
CA PRO A 332 51.65 -4.72 20.53
C PRO A 332 51.77 -5.81 19.48
N TRP A 333 50.64 -6.15 18.89
CA TRP A 333 50.56 -7.00 17.72
C TRP A 333 51.02 -6.24 16.47
N TYR A 334 51.79 -6.91 15.62
CA TYR A 334 52.10 -6.46 14.27
C TYR A 334 52.02 -7.63 13.28
N LEU A 335 51.84 -7.32 11.99
CA LEU A 335 51.76 -8.30 10.90
C LEU A 335 53.00 -8.27 9.99
N ASN A 336 53.34 -9.43 9.44
CA ASN A 336 54.38 -9.51 8.40
C ASN A 336 53.80 -9.06 7.05
N THR A 337 54.26 -7.90 6.58
CA THR A 337 53.79 -7.26 5.35
C THR A 337 54.47 -7.75 4.07
N THR A 338 55.40 -8.70 4.16
CA THR A 338 56.15 -9.21 2.99
C THR A 338 55.18 -9.73 1.93
N ALA A 339 55.34 -9.27 0.67
CA ALA A 339 54.48 -9.60 -0.45
C ALA A 339 54.60 -11.07 -0.92
N ASN A 340 54.10 -12.00 -0.12
CA ASN A 340 53.86 -13.39 -0.49
C ASN A 340 52.75 -13.97 0.39
N ALA A 341 51.96 -14.89 -0.16
CA ALA A 341 50.80 -15.45 0.52
C ALA A 341 51.10 -16.10 1.88
N SER A 342 52.28 -16.71 2.06
CA SER A 342 52.65 -17.37 3.32
C SER A 342 52.86 -16.36 4.45
N ALA A 343 53.59 -15.26 4.16
CA ALA A 343 53.84 -14.20 5.13
C ALA A 343 52.53 -13.48 5.51
N LEU A 344 51.70 -13.12 4.52
CA LEU A 344 50.44 -12.44 4.77
C LEU A 344 49.38 -13.30 5.49
N ASN A 345 49.53 -14.62 5.42
CA ASN A 345 48.67 -15.58 6.13
C ASN A 345 49.27 -16.07 7.46
N SER A 346 50.41 -15.53 7.90
CA SER A 346 50.99 -15.90 9.19
C SER A 346 50.20 -15.28 10.35
N ASN A 347 50.33 -15.85 11.55
CA ASN A 347 49.78 -15.25 12.76
C ASN A 347 50.46 -13.91 13.04
N ALA A 348 49.75 -13.00 13.70
CA ALA A 348 50.37 -11.79 14.23
C ALA A 348 51.51 -12.13 15.20
N ALA A 349 52.51 -11.27 15.25
CA ALA A 349 53.65 -11.36 16.15
C ALA A 349 53.66 -10.17 17.11
N TYR A 350 54.40 -10.29 18.21
CA TYR A 350 54.56 -9.19 19.16
C TYR A 350 55.79 -8.34 18.81
N GLY A 351 55.63 -7.02 18.77
CA GLY A 351 56.68 -6.06 18.43
C GLY A 351 56.10 -4.72 18.04
N ASN A 352 56.95 -3.71 17.92
CA ASN A 352 56.54 -2.36 17.49
C ASN A 352 55.98 -2.37 16.06
N ASP A 353 54.90 -1.63 15.84
CA ASP A 353 54.26 -1.48 14.54
C ASP A 353 54.52 -0.08 13.96
N HIS A 354 55.32 -0.03 12.89
CA HIS A 354 55.70 1.23 12.23
C HIS A 354 54.91 1.50 10.94
N VAL A 355 53.77 0.84 10.75
CA VAL A 355 52.94 1.04 9.55
C VAL A 355 51.51 1.44 9.89
N ASN A 356 50.93 0.96 10.98
CA ASN A 356 49.54 1.22 11.34
C ASN A 356 49.40 2.44 12.28
N ASN A 357 48.27 3.15 12.18
CA ASN A 357 47.90 4.21 13.13
C ASN A 357 47.04 3.69 14.30
N MET A 358 47.25 2.41 14.63
CA MET A 358 46.57 1.69 15.68
C MET A 358 47.45 0.53 16.16
N GLU A 359 47.63 0.43 17.47
CA GLU A 359 48.40 -0.65 18.09
C GLU A 359 47.57 -1.28 19.22
N GLN A 360 47.56 -2.61 19.30
CA GLN A 360 46.83 -3.33 20.34
C GLN A 360 47.75 -4.30 21.09
N ILE A 361 47.66 -4.30 22.42
CA ILE A 361 48.26 -5.30 23.28
C ILE A 361 47.13 -6.15 23.87
N THR A 362 47.23 -7.47 23.70
CA THR A 362 46.36 -8.41 24.43
C THR A 362 47.18 -9.27 25.38
N ILE A 363 46.66 -9.47 26.60
CA ILE A 363 47.29 -10.32 27.62
C ILE A 363 46.26 -11.31 28.12
N ASN A 364 46.55 -12.61 27.94
CA ASN A 364 45.74 -13.69 28.49
C ASN A 364 46.13 -13.96 29.94
N ASN A 365 45.12 -14.13 30.81
CA ASN A 365 45.23 -14.34 32.25
C ASN A 365 46.22 -13.36 32.92
N PRO A 366 46.03 -12.04 32.77
CA PRO A 366 46.90 -11.05 33.40
C PRO A 366 46.85 -11.18 34.93
N ASN A 367 47.98 -10.87 35.59
CA ASN A 367 47.98 -10.71 37.04
C ASN A 367 47.16 -9.47 37.40
N SER A 368 46.46 -9.48 38.53
CA SER A 368 45.84 -8.26 39.04
C SER A 368 46.90 -7.24 39.46
N GLY A 369 46.63 -5.96 39.27
CA GLY A 369 47.49 -4.88 39.73
C GLY A 369 47.60 -3.74 38.74
N ASN A 370 48.48 -2.77 39.02
CA ASN A 370 48.67 -1.61 38.18
C ASN A 370 49.68 -1.90 37.06
N TYR A 371 49.21 -1.80 35.82
CA TYR A 371 50.03 -1.84 34.62
C TYR A 371 50.34 -0.42 34.18
N ILE A 372 51.53 -0.22 33.61
CA ILE A 372 51.96 1.07 33.06
C ILE A 372 52.02 0.91 31.55
N LEU A 373 51.10 1.57 30.84
CA LEU A 373 51.13 1.72 29.39
C LEU A 373 52.01 2.91 29.04
N SER A 374 53.14 2.66 28.40
CA SER A 374 53.98 3.67 27.76
C SER A 374 53.45 3.93 26.35
N VAL A 375 53.31 5.19 25.98
CA VAL A 375 53.07 5.65 24.62
C VAL A 375 54.19 6.61 24.25
N ASP A 376 54.91 6.29 23.17
CA ASP A 376 56.14 6.93 22.74
C ASP A 376 55.94 7.61 21.39
N GLY A 377 56.30 8.90 21.28
CA GLY A 377 56.17 9.67 20.05
C GLY A 377 57.39 9.52 19.14
N LEU A 378 57.58 8.35 18.53
CA LEU A 378 58.77 8.03 17.74
C LEU A 378 58.97 9.03 16.59
N THR A 379 57.94 9.26 15.78
CA THR A 379 57.93 10.26 14.71
C THR A 379 56.65 11.07 14.80
N VAL A 380 56.71 12.36 15.13
CA VAL A 380 55.58 13.29 15.20
C VAL A 380 56.03 14.65 14.65
N PRO A 381 56.23 14.78 13.32
CA PRO A 381 56.90 15.93 12.71
C PRO A 381 56.11 17.25 12.82
N PHE A 382 54.80 17.19 13.11
CA PHE A 382 53.92 18.35 13.11
C PHE A 382 53.22 18.55 14.46
N GLY A 383 53.84 19.31 15.36
CA GLY A 383 53.24 19.68 16.65
C GLY A 383 53.08 18.47 17.58
N THR A 384 51.85 18.16 17.96
CA THR A 384 51.49 17.03 18.82
C THR A 384 50.41 16.17 18.18
N GLN A 385 50.48 14.85 18.34
CA GLN A 385 49.43 13.92 17.94
C GLN A 385 48.52 13.61 19.13
N GLU A 386 47.22 13.84 18.99
CA GLU A 386 46.21 13.32 19.93
C GLU A 386 46.03 11.82 19.73
N TYR A 387 45.94 11.05 20.80
CA TYR A 387 45.62 9.63 20.75
C TYR A 387 44.62 9.24 21.83
N TRP A 388 43.91 8.15 21.56
CA TRP A 388 43.01 7.51 22.49
C TRP A 388 43.61 6.20 22.96
N VAL A 389 43.46 5.94 24.26
CA VAL A 389 43.67 4.63 24.85
C VAL A 389 42.30 4.07 25.18
N THR A 390 41.93 2.93 24.61
CA THR A 390 40.74 2.17 24.98
C THR A 390 41.19 0.85 25.58
N TYR A 391 40.46 0.36 26.58
CA TYR A 391 40.81 -0.91 27.21
C TYR A 391 39.57 -1.67 27.67
N GLN A 392 39.67 -2.98 27.75
CA GLN A 392 38.60 -3.82 28.29
C GLN A 392 39.17 -4.98 29.11
N PHE A 393 38.41 -5.36 30.15
CA PHE A 393 38.73 -6.47 31.03
C PHE A 393 37.71 -7.58 30.77
N ILE A 394 38.13 -8.59 30.02
CA ILE A 394 37.28 -9.74 29.70
C ILE A 394 37.39 -10.73 30.85
N ASN A 395 36.25 -11.09 31.44
CA ASN A 395 36.14 -12.07 32.53
C ASN A 395 35.64 -13.43 31.99
N ASP A 396 35.43 -14.41 32.87
CA ASP A 396 34.85 -15.72 32.50
C ASP A 396 33.31 -15.71 32.41
N ASP A 397 32.72 -14.51 32.46
CA ASP A 397 31.29 -14.32 32.38
C ASP A 397 30.78 -14.66 30.97
N ILE A 398 29.50 -15.00 30.90
CA ILE A 398 28.79 -15.28 29.65
C ILE A 398 27.67 -14.26 29.57
N LYS A 399 27.43 -13.69 28.39
CA LYS A 399 26.27 -12.85 28.14
C LYS A 399 25.48 -13.38 26.96
N LEU A 400 24.22 -13.75 27.18
CA LEU A 400 23.28 -13.99 26.10
C LEU A 400 22.96 -12.65 25.43
N THR A 401 23.24 -12.54 24.13
CA THR A 401 23.06 -11.32 23.34
C THR A 401 21.85 -11.39 22.41
N TYR A 402 21.34 -12.59 22.13
CA TYR A 402 20.05 -12.82 21.48
C TYR A 402 19.55 -14.26 21.73
N PRO A 403 18.26 -14.48 22.05
CA PRO A 403 17.22 -13.48 22.34
C PRO A 403 17.38 -12.84 23.72
N ILE A 404 17.02 -11.56 23.83
CA ILE A 404 17.11 -10.78 25.08
C ILE A 404 15.76 -10.55 25.76
N GLY A 405 14.65 -10.85 25.09
CA GLY A 405 13.29 -10.71 25.61
C GLY A 405 12.46 -9.69 24.80
N GLY A 406 11.13 -9.90 24.78
CA GLY A 406 10.19 -9.09 24.01
C GLY A 406 10.00 -9.53 22.55
N GLU A 407 10.83 -10.44 22.04
CA GLU A 407 10.70 -10.97 20.68
C GLU A 407 9.41 -11.80 20.52
N GLY A 408 8.94 -11.91 19.28
CA GLY A 408 7.84 -12.77 18.88
C GLY A 408 8.34 -13.88 17.97
N PHE A 409 8.50 -15.09 18.49
CA PHE A 409 8.93 -16.25 17.72
C PHE A 409 7.77 -17.08 17.23
N VAL A 410 7.95 -17.68 16.05
CA VAL A 410 6.94 -18.50 15.41
C VAL A 410 7.27 -19.98 15.63
N PRO A 411 6.31 -20.78 16.12
CA PRO A 411 6.43 -22.23 16.22
C PRO A 411 7.07 -22.88 14.98
N GLY A 412 8.15 -23.63 15.18
CA GLY A 412 8.81 -24.41 14.14
C GLY A 412 9.76 -23.64 13.22
N GLU A 413 9.89 -22.32 13.36
CA GLU A 413 10.94 -21.55 12.67
C GLU A 413 12.30 -21.73 13.33
N ASP A 414 13.36 -21.51 12.56
CA ASP A 414 14.74 -21.56 13.04
C ASP A 414 15.20 -20.16 13.45
N GLU A 415 15.70 -20.04 14.68
CA GLU A 415 16.23 -18.81 15.27
C GLU A 415 17.70 -19.00 15.66
N LEU A 416 18.54 -18.02 15.35
CA LEU A 416 19.96 -18.08 15.68
C LEU A 416 20.23 -17.44 17.04
N ILE A 417 20.37 -18.26 18.07
CA ILE A 417 20.79 -17.82 19.41
C ILE A 417 22.23 -17.32 19.35
N ARG A 418 22.54 -16.17 19.98
CA ARG A 418 23.89 -15.59 20.06
C ARG A 418 24.28 -15.19 21.49
N TRP A 419 25.56 -15.25 21.79
CA TRP A 419 26.12 -14.87 23.08
C TRP A 419 27.56 -14.37 22.96
N ASP A 420 27.96 -13.54 23.92
CA ASP A 420 29.34 -13.14 24.19
C ASP A 420 29.93 -13.98 25.33
N ALA A 421 31.20 -14.37 25.19
CA ALA A 421 31.94 -15.09 26.22
C ALA A 421 33.44 -15.07 25.92
N SER A 422 34.27 -15.20 26.95
CA SER A 422 35.71 -15.44 26.79
C SER A 422 36.03 -16.81 26.18
N ILE A 423 37.24 -16.98 25.65
CA ILE A 423 37.75 -18.28 25.17
C ILE A 423 37.76 -19.28 26.34
N GLY A 424 37.25 -20.49 26.10
CA GLY A 424 37.13 -21.53 27.12
C GLY A 424 37.53 -22.91 26.61
N ASN A 425 37.55 -23.89 27.52
CA ASN A 425 37.90 -25.29 27.22
C ASN A 425 36.75 -26.28 27.47
N MET A 426 35.60 -25.81 27.93
CA MET A 426 34.41 -26.61 28.21
C MET A 426 33.27 -26.21 27.27
N PRO A 427 32.42 -27.17 26.85
CA PRO A 427 31.29 -26.87 25.99
C PRO A 427 30.25 -26.00 26.68
N PHE A 428 29.45 -25.27 25.89
CA PHE A 428 28.28 -24.55 26.39
C PHE A 428 27.05 -25.46 26.43
N THR A 429 26.17 -25.17 27.38
CA THR A 429 24.82 -25.75 27.46
C THR A 429 23.78 -24.67 27.23
N LEU A 430 22.85 -24.93 26.30
CA LEU A 430 21.69 -24.11 26.02
C LEU A 430 20.42 -24.83 26.46
N GLU A 431 19.57 -24.08 27.14
CA GLU A 431 18.27 -24.54 27.60
C GLU A 431 17.21 -23.46 27.32
N TYR A 432 15.95 -23.86 27.24
CA TYR A 432 14.83 -22.94 27.18
C TYR A 432 13.76 -23.31 28.20
N THR A 433 12.99 -22.32 28.63
CA THR A 433 11.76 -22.54 29.38
C THR A 433 10.57 -22.09 28.55
N SER A 434 9.40 -22.68 28.77
CA SER A 434 8.13 -22.25 28.18
C SER A 434 7.07 -21.92 29.25
N ASP A 435 7.36 -22.20 30.51
CA ASP A 435 6.51 -21.94 31.68
C ASP A 435 7.13 -20.92 32.65
N GLY A 436 8.37 -20.47 32.37
CA GLY A 436 9.16 -19.60 33.23
C GLY A 436 9.75 -20.28 34.46
N ILE A 437 9.61 -21.61 34.58
CA ILE A 437 9.97 -22.37 35.79
C ILE A 437 10.89 -23.55 35.43
N SER A 438 10.46 -24.38 34.49
CA SER A 438 11.13 -25.61 34.07
C SER A 438 12.01 -25.37 32.85
N TRP A 439 13.26 -25.82 32.92
CA TRP A 439 14.23 -25.68 31.84
C TRP A 439 14.38 -26.98 31.06
N ASN A 440 14.20 -26.89 29.75
CA ASN A 440 14.34 -27.97 28.79
C ASN A 440 15.65 -27.82 28.03
N LEU A 441 16.38 -28.92 27.86
CA LEU A 441 17.63 -28.93 27.13
C LEU A 441 17.42 -28.66 25.63
N ILE A 442 18.10 -27.64 25.10
CA ILE A 442 18.28 -27.47 23.66
C ILE A 442 19.48 -28.33 23.23
N THR A 443 20.64 -28.10 23.85
CA THR A 443 21.89 -28.83 23.60
C THR A 443 22.90 -28.60 24.72
N ASN A 444 23.86 -29.52 24.93
CA ASN A 444 24.93 -29.42 25.93
C ASN A 444 26.34 -29.68 25.37
N ASN A 445 26.49 -29.66 24.04
CA ASN A 445 27.74 -30.04 23.37
C ASN A 445 28.25 -28.97 22.39
N ILE A 446 27.87 -27.70 22.60
CA ILE A 446 28.35 -26.60 21.77
C ILE A 446 29.84 -26.36 22.06
N SER A 447 30.65 -26.22 21.01
CA SER A 447 32.09 -25.95 21.13
C SER A 447 32.36 -24.72 22.00
N SER A 448 33.42 -24.78 22.82
CA SER A 448 33.80 -23.74 23.78
C SER A 448 34.13 -22.37 23.13
N ASN A 449 34.40 -22.36 21.83
CA ASN A 449 34.74 -21.17 21.05
C ASN A 449 33.63 -20.73 20.08
N GLN A 450 32.50 -21.44 20.05
CA GLN A 450 31.34 -21.04 19.25
C GLN A 450 30.53 -19.97 20.01
N ARG A 451 29.92 -19.03 19.28
CA ARG A 451 29.16 -17.88 19.82
C ARG A 451 27.72 -17.80 19.29
N HIS A 452 27.29 -18.85 18.61
CA HIS A 452 25.94 -18.94 18.03
C HIS A 452 25.43 -20.38 18.00
N TYR A 453 24.11 -20.57 17.95
CA TYR A 453 23.47 -21.86 17.76
C TYR A 453 22.14 -21.71 17.01
N ASN A 454 21.90 -22.54 15.98
CA ASN A 454 20.63 -22.55 15.27
C ASN A 454 19.61 -23.39 16.04
N TRP A 455 18.52 -22.76 16.49
CA TRP A 455 17.50 -23.37 17.34
C TRP A 455 16.15 -23.37 16.65
N THR A 456 15.56 -24.55 16.48
CA THR A 456 14.17 -24.65 16.03
C THR A 456 13.23 -24.37 17.20
N VAL A 457 12.42 -23.31 17.05
CA VAL A 457 11.48 -22.84 18.06
C VAL A 457 10.42 -23.92 18.35
N PRO A 458 10.16 -24.26 19.63
CA PRO A 458 9.21 -25.31 19.98
C PRO A 458 7.78 -24.95 19.62
N ASN A 459 6.94 -25.97 19.39
CA ASN A 459 5.55 -25.77 18.96
C ASN A 459 4.59 -25.31 20.07
N ASN A 460 5.06 -25.17 21.31
CA ASN A 460 4.23 -24.77 22.44
C ASN A 460 4.02 -23.25 22.45
N VAL A 461 2.76 -22.81 22.38
CA VAL A 461 2.40 -21.40 22.47
C VAL A 461 2.56 -20.92 23.91
N THR A 462 3.31 -19.83 24.12
CA THR A 462 3.57 -19.26 25.45
C THR A 462 4.03 -17.81 25.37
N ASN A 463 3.82 -17.05 26.45
CA ASN A 463 4.41 -15.72 26.67
C ASN A 463 5.46 -15.69 27.80
N LEU A 464 5.89 -16.87 28.25
CA LEU A 464 6.80 -17.08 29.37
C LEU A 464 8.10 -17.78 28.91
N ALA A 465 8.45 -17.65 27.62
CA ALA A 465 9.64 -18.30 27.11
C ALA A 465 10.91 -17.48 27.37
N LYS A 466 11.99 -18.18 27.72
CA LYS A 466 13.35 -17.66 27.81
C LYS A 466 14.35 -18.68 27.30
N VAL A 467 15.51 -18.20 26.87
CA VAL A 467 16.71 -19.02 26.65
C VAL A 467 17.69 -18.73 27.77
N ARG A 468 18.43 -19.74 28.20
CA ARG A 468 19.62 -19.57 29.03
C ARG A 468 20.80 -20.31 28.45
N ILE A 469 21.98 -19.76 28.71
CA ILE A 469 23.25 -20.35 28.37
C ILE A 469 24.08 -20.54 29.64
N SER A 470 24.82 -21.65 29.70
CA SER A 470 25.73 -21.92 30.78
C SER A 470 27.05 -22.54 30.30
N ARG A 471 28.11 -22.23 31.03
CA ARG A 471 29.43 -22.87 30.92
C ARG A 471 30.08 -22.80 32.30
N ASN A 472 30.60 -23.93 32.78
CA ASN A 472 31.13 -24.04 34.14
C ASN A 472 30.08 -23.66 35.19
N SER A 473 30.34 -22.61 35.97
CA SER A 473 29.42 -22.03 36.97
C SER A 473 28.78 -20.71 36.51
N SER A 474 29.15 -20.22 35.33
CA SER A 474 28.59 -19.01 34.74
C SER A 474 27.30 -19.36 33.97
N ILE A 475 26.25 -18.59 34.22
CA ILE A 475 24.93 -18.74 33.63
C ILE A 475 24.42 -17.34 33.29
N ASP A 476 23.86 -17.16 32.10
CA ASP A 476 23.08 -15.99 31.73
C ASP A 476 21.81 -16.41 30.99
N GLU A 477 20.77 -15.58 31.05
CA GLU A 477 19.48 -15.84 30.42
C GLU A 477 18.91 -14.58 29.76
N SER A 478 17.87 -14.76 28.94
CA SER A 478 17.13 -13.64 28.36
C SER A 478 16.66 -12.69 29.46
N ASN A 479 16.87 -11.38 29.26
CA ASN A 479 16.58 -10.34 30.25
C ASN A 479 15.07 -10.24 30.54
N ASP A 480 14.22 -10.44 29.54
CA ASP A 480 12.76 -10.56 29.67
C ASP A 480 12.24 -11.80 28.93
N PHE A 481 10.96 -12.11 29.09
CA PHE A 481 10.28 -13.16 28.34
C PHE A 481 10.05 -12.75 26.88
N PHE A 482 10.19 -13.71 25.97
CA PHE A 482 9.69 -13.61 24.60
C PHE A 482 8.43 -14.47 24.41
N THR A 483 7.69 -14.18 23.36
CA THR A 483 6.43 -14.85 23.04
C THR A 483 6.63 -15.85 21.92
N ILE A 484 6.14 -17.07 22.08
CA ILE A 484 6.05 -18.07 21.01
C ILE A 484 4.58 -18.17 20.60
N VAL A 485 4.24 -17.70 19.41
CA VAL A 485 2.87 -17.76 18.85
C VAL A 485 2.92 -17.59 17.32
N GLY A 486 1.94 -18.16 16.61
CA GLY A 486 1.87 -18.02 15.15
C GLY A 486 1.63 -16.57 14.68
N VAL A 487 1.91 -16.32 13.40
CA VAL A 487 1.63 -15.04 12.74
C VAL A 487 0.24 -15.07 12.10
N PRO A 488 -0.61 -14.05 12.28
CA PRO A 488 -1.88 -13.95 11.57
C PRO A 488 -1.69 -14.04 10.04
N GLN A 489 -2.55 -14.82 9.38
CA GLN A 489 -2.53 -15.03 7.93
C GLN A 489 -3.77 -14.41 7.29
N ASN A 490 -3.74 -14.19 5.97
CA ASN A 490 -4.84 -13.58 5.21
C ASN A 490 -5.30 -12.22 5.78
N LEU A 491 -4.36 -11.40 6.25
CA LEU A 491 -4.66 -10.02 6.62
C LEU A 491 -5.22 -9.29 5.40
N SER A 492 -6.38 -8.68 5.56
CA SER A 492 -7.06 -7.92 4.51
C SER A 492 -7.75 -6.70 5.08
N VAL A 493 -7.78 -5.63 4.29
CA VAL A 493 -8.60 -4.45 4.55
C VAL A 493 -9.91 -4.65 3.79
N ASN A 494 -11.01 -4.88 4.51
CA ASN A 494 -12.31 -5.19 3.92
C ASN A 494 -12.97 -3.95 3.31
N TRP A 495 -12.83 -2.80 3.98
CA TRP A 495 -13.19 -1.48 3.48
C TRP A 495 -12.37 -0.41 4.20
N ILE A 496 -12.18 0.73 3.55
CA ILE A 496 -11.44 1.86 4.10
C ILE A 496 -12.09 3.17 3.67
N CYS A 497 -12.29 4.04 4.65
CA CYS A 497 -12.73 5.42 4.54
C CYS A 497 -11.61 6.34 5.02
N PRO A 498 -11.69 7.65 4.72
CA PRO A 498 -10.75 8.62 5.28
C PRO A 498 -10.63 8.50 6.80
N ASP A 499 -11.72 8.33 7.54
CA ASP A 499 -11.74 8.33 9.01
C ASP A 499 -11.67 6.95 9.67
N SER A 500 -11.80 5.86 8.90
CA SER A 500 -11.96 4.52 9.49
C SER A 500 -11.66 3.40 8.49
N ALA A 501 -11.24 2.25 8.99
CA ALA A 501 -11.00 1.05 8.20
C ALA A 501 -11.46 -0.20 8.95
N TYR A 502 -11.95 -1.20 8.23
CA TYR A 502 -12.28 -2.50 8.82
C TYR A 502 -11.34 -3.56 8.25
N VAL A 503 -10.65 -4.25 9.15
CA VAL A 503 -9.61 -5.23 8.82
C VAL A 503 -9.98 -6.61 9.36
N SER A 504 -9.54 -7.65 8.66
CA SER A 504 -9.79 -9.05 9.02
C SER A 504 -8.57 -9.94 8.74
N TRP A 505 -8.46 -11.05 9.48
CA TRP A 505 -7.39 -12.05 9.36
C TRP A 505 -7.88 -13.43 9.82
N ASN A 506 -7.08 -14.47 9.63
CA ASN A 506 -7.36 -15.81 10.14
C ASN A 506 -7.01 -15.92 11.64
N SER A 507 -7.80 -16.72 12.38
CA SER A 507 -7.48 -17.03 13.78
C SER A 507 -6.13 -17.73 13.92
N VAL A 508 -5.33 -17.33 14.90
CA VAL A 508 -4.07 -17.97 15.27
C VAL A 508 -4.30 -18.88 16.48
N ALA A 509 -3.84 -20.13 16.39
CA ALA A 509 -3.96 -21.10 17.49
C ALA A 509 -3.22 -20.61 18.75
N GLY A 510 -3.92 -20.61 19.89
CA GLY A 510 -3.38 -20.19 21.19
C GLY A 510 -3.36 -18.68 21.44
N ALA A 511 -3.74 -17.85 20.45
CA ALA A 511 -3.91 -16.41 20.66
C ALA A 511 -5.16 -16.11 21.50
N LEU A 512 -5.06 -15.17 22.44
CA LEU A 512 -6.17 -14.72 23.29
C LEU A 512 -6.77 -13.40 22.79
N ASP A 513 -5.93 -12.55 22.21
CA ASP A 513 -6.29 -11.28 21.61
C ASP A 513 -5.33 -10.97 20.44
N TYR A 514 -5.64 -9.91 19.71
CA TYR A 514 -4.85 -9.39 18.61
C TYR A 514 -4.64 -7.90 18.80
N GLU A 515 -3.49 -7.42 18.37
CA GLU A 515 -3.20 -6.00 18.28
C GLU A 515 -3.08 -5.63 16.81
N VAL A 516 -3.89 -4.65 16.41
CA VAL A 516 -3.85 -4.07 15.08
C VAL A 516 -3.01 -2.81 15.15
N SER A 517 -2.13 -2.66 14.18
CA SER A 517 -1.23 -1.52 14.06
C SER A 517 -1.41 -0.84 12.69
N MET A 518 -1.18 0.47 12.66
CA MET A 518 -1.26 1.31 11.48
C MET A 518 0.01 2.15 11.37
N LEU A 519 0.48 2.42 10.15
CA LEU A 519 1.66 3.28 9.96
C LEU A 519 1.38 4.69 10.48
N GLY A 520 2.13 5.09 11.51
CA GLY A 520 2.17 6.44 12.03
C GLY A 520 3.18 7.31 11.30
N ASN A 521 3.76 8.30 11.99
CA ASN A 521 4.71 9.23 11.37
C ASN A 521 6.05 8.57 10.99
N ILE A 522 6.43 7.50 11.69
CA ILE A 522 7.73 6.84 11.55
C ILE A 522 7.57 5.32 11.63
N TYR A 523 6.78 4.84 12.59
CA TYR A 523 6.66 3.42 12.91
C TYR A 523 5.25 2.90 12.71
N MET A 524 5.12 1.58 12.62
CA MET A 524 3.85 0.89 12.72
C MET A 524 3.34 0.93 14.17
N ASP A 525 2.40 1.83 14.46
CA ASP A 525 1.89 2.14 15.80
C ASP A 525 0.64 1.31 16.12
N SER A 526 0.52 0.86 17.37
CA SER A 526 -0.69 0.18 17.84
C SER A 526 -1.89 1.13 17.83
N VAL A 527 -2.98 0.72 17.18
CA VAL A 527 -4.22 1.52 17.07
C VAL A 527 -5.38 0.93 17.83
N THR A 528 -5.47 -0.40 17.94
CA THR A 528 -6.53 -1.07 18.70
C THR A 528 -6.16 -2.50 19.06
N THR A 529 -6.88 -3.07 20.02
CA THR A 529 -6.80 -4.50 20.40
C THR A 529 -8.18 -5.13 20.39
N THR A 530 -8.27 -6.38 19.95
CA THR A 530 -9.55 -7.11 19.82
C THR A 530 -9.36 -8.59 20.14
N THR A 531 -10.40 -9.23 20.68
CA THR A 531 -10.46 -10.71 20.82
C THR A 531 -11.07 -11.38 19.58
N SER A 532 -11.65 -10.60 18.67
CA SER A 532 -12.17 -11.06 17.38
C SER A 532 -11.04 -11.18 16.36
N THR A 533 -11.31 -11.85 15.24
CA THR A 533 -10.42 -11.87 14.05
C THR A 533 -10.71 -10.71 13.09
N THR A 534 -11.40 -9.68 13.58
CA THR A 534 -11.75 -8.47 12.87
C THR A 534 -11.63 -7.26 13.80
N ALA A 535 -11.31 -6.10 13.24
CA ALA A 535 -11.28 -4.84 13.98
C ALA A 535 -11.72 -3.65 13.12
N LEU A 536 -12.46 -2.73 13.75
CA LEU A 536 -12.63 -1.38 13.26
C LEU A 536 -11.46 -0.52 13.77
N VAL A 537 -10.71 0.04 12.84
CA VAL A 537 -9.63 0.99 13.09
C VAL A 537 -10.16 2.39 12.79
N ILE A 538 -10.01 3.31 13.72
CA ILE A 538 -10.29 4.73 13.48
C ILE A 538 -9.00 5.37 12.98
N ASN A 539 -9.02 5.97 11.80
CA ASN A 539 -7.88 6.71 11.26
C ASN A 539 -7.81 8.06 11.98
N PRO A 540 -6.78 8.31 12.82
CA PRO A 540 -6.64 9.59 13.51
C PRO A 540 -6.31 10.74 12.56
N ASN A 541 -5.87 10.45 11.33
CA ASN A 541 -5.52 11.45 10.34
C ASN A 541 -6.20 11.18 8.99
N PRO A 542 -7.45 11.65 8.80
CA PRO A 542 -8.23 11.41 7.60
C PRO A 542 -7.68 12.01 6.31
N SER A 543 -6.64 12.83 6.41
CA SER A 543 -5.94 13.38 5.23
C SER A 543 -4.95 12.40 4.61
N ILE A 544 -4.57 11.34 5.32
CA ILE A 544 -3.68 10.29 4.79
C ILE A 544 -4.50 9.33 3.95
N THR A 545 -4.29 9.37 2.64
CA THR A 545 -5.03 8.53 1.67
C THR A 545 -4.40 7.18 1.42
N ASP A 546 -3.19 6.93 1.92
CA ASP A 546 -2.48 5.67 1.78
C ASP A 546 -2.08 5.15 3.16
N SER A 547 -2.68 4.04 3.58
CA SER A 547 -2.55 3.51 4.94
C SER A 547 -2.05 2.08 4.92
N TRP A 548 -1.10 1.79 5.81
CA TRP A 548 -0.56 0.44 5.97
C TRP A 548 -1.02 -0.13 7.29
N PHE A 549 -1.52 -1.37 7.25
CA PHE A 549 -2.04 -2.07 8.41
C PHE A 549 -1.29 -3.36 8.64
N SER A 550 -1.07 -3.70 9.90
CA SER A 550 -0.46 -4.94 10.32
C SER A 550 -1.18 -5.46 11.56
N VAL A 551 -1.07 -6.75 11.85
CA VAL A 551 -1.67 -7.36 13.03
C VAL A 551 -0.71 -8.37 13.64
N CYS A 552 -0.62 -8.41 14.96
CA CYS A 552 0.05 -9.50 15.68
C CYS A 552 -0.93 -10.23 16.59
N ALA A 553 -0.76 -11.54 16.70
CA ALA A 553 -1.39 -12.34 17.74
C ALA A 553 -0.76 -12.03 19.11
N LYS A 554 -1.57 -12.10 20.18
CA LYS A 554 -1.12 -11.89 21.55
C LYS A 554 -1.48 -13.07 22.45
N VAL A 555 -0.62 -13.34 23.41
CA VAL A 555 -0.78 -14.37 24.44
C VAL A 555 -0.61 -13.70 25.81
N ASN A 556 -1.67 -13.71 26.62
CA ASN A 556 -1.72 -13.03 27.93
C ASN A 556 -1.23 -11.57 27.87
N GLY A 557 -1.61 -10.83 26.82
CA GLY A 557 -1.24 -9.43 26.64
C GLY A 557 0.16 -9.19 26.05
N LYS A 558 1.01 -10.21 25.87
CA LYS A 558 2.32 -10.10 25.23
C LYS A 558 2.23 -10.36 23.73
N ARG A 559 2.97 -9.58 22.93
CA ARG A 559 2.92 -9.56 21.46
C ARG A 559 3.75 -10.71 20.87
N GLY A 560 3.20 -11.37 19.86
CA GLY A 560 3.95 -12.17 18.90
C GLY A 560 4.44 -11.33 17.73
N ARG A 561 5.02 -11.98 16.71
CA ARG A 561 5.46 -11.30 15.49
C ARG A 561 4.27 -10.74 14.71
N ARG A 562 4.43 -9.52 14.20
CA ARG A 562 3.47 -8.90 13.29
C ARG A 562 3.40 -9.65 11.95
N ALA A 563 2.22 -9.71 11.37
CA ALA A 563 2.02 -10.09 9.97
C ALA A 563 2.62 -9.02 9.05
N VAL A 564 3.07 -9.44 7.86
CA VAL A 564 3.49 -8.53 6.80
C VAL A 564 2.37 -7.52 6.56
N ALA A 565 2.70 -6.23 6.59
CA ALA A 565 1.70 -5.18 6.49
C ALA A 565 1.04 -5.18 5.10
N VAL A 566 -0.25 -4.86 5.08
CA VAL A 566 -1.02 -4.67 3.85
C VAL A 566 -1.28 -3.19 3.63
N ASN A 567 -1.09 -2.76 2.39
CA ASN A 567 -1.44 -1.43 1.95
C ASN A 567 -2.94 -1.35 1.62
N ALA A 568 -3.57 -0.25 1.99
CA ALA A 568 -4.90 0.11 1.50
C ALA A 568 -5.00 1.62 1.31
N GLN A 569 -5.44 2.01 0.11
CA GLN A 569 -5.74 3.40 -0.19
C GLN A 569 -7.18 3.71 0.15
N SER A 570 -7.44 4.86 0.77
CA SER A 570 -8.79 5.36 0.99
C SER A 570 -9.43 5.68 -0.37
N ILE A 571 -10.27 4.78 -0.87
CA ILE A 571 -11.13 5.04 -2.01
C ILE A 571 -12.48 5.41 -1.41
N ASN A 572 -12.99 6.62 -1.68
CA ASN A 572 -14.33 7.06 -1.22
C ASN A 572 -15.48 6.16 -1.72
N ASN A 573 -15.18 5.13 -2.50
CA ASN A 573 -16.12 4.15 -3.01
C ASN A 573 -16.05 2.88 -2.16
N GLY A 574 -17.12 2.53 -1.45
CA GLY A 574 -17.16 1.37 -0.54
C GLY A 574 -17.15 1.71 0.96
N CYS A 575 -17.26 2.99 1.32
CA CYS A 575 -17.45 3.41 2.71
C CYS A 575 -18.72 2.82 3.33
N LEU A 576 -18.57 2.04 4.39
CA LEU A 576 -19.68 1.55 5.21
C LEU A 576 -19.88 2.54 6.36
N ALA A 577 -20.93 3.34 6.23
CA ALA A 577 -21.50 4.16 7.30
C ALA A 577 -22.97 3.75 7.51
N SER A 578 -23.67 4.33 8.48
CA SER A 578 -25.14 4.20 8.50
C SER A 578 -25.69 4.69 7.14
N PRO A 579 -26.61 3.96 6.48
CA PRO A 579 -27.10 4.33 5.15
C PRO A 579 -27.64 5.75 5.11
N LEU A 580 -27.58 6.39 3.95
CA LEU A 580 -28.28 7.65 3.67
C LEU A 580 -29.32 7.34 2.60
N ALA A 581 -30.60 7.39 2.97
CA ALA A 581 -31.70 7.02 2.11
C ALA A 581 -31.84 8.03 0.97
N ALA A 582 -31.82 7.55 -0.27
CA ALA A 582 -32.05 8.35 -1.46
C ALA A 582 -32.77 7.52 -2.53
N PHE A 583 -33.67 8.15 -3.26
CA PHE A 583 -34.35 7.50 -4.37
C PHE A 583 -34.80 8.50 -5.44
N SER A 584 -34.97 7.98 -6.65
CA SER A 584 -35.60 8.67 -7.77
C SER A 584 -36.78 7.87 -8.31
N ILE A 585 -37.66 8.56 -9.05
CA ILE A 585 -38.84 8.00 -9.71
C ILE A 585 -38.67 8.29 -11.20
N LEU A 586 -38.76 7.26 -12.04
CA LEU A 586 -38.50 7.41 -13.47
C LEU A 586 -39.55 8.29 -14.16
N ASP A 587 -40.82 8.22 -13.73
CA ASP A 587 -41.89 9.15 -14.10
C ASP A 587 -42.85 9.36 -12.93
N SER A 588 -42.95 10.60 -12.45
CA SER A 588 -43.87 10.97 -11.36
C SER A 588 -45.34 10.99 -11.79
N SER A 589 -45.68 10.69 -13.04
CA SER A 589 -47.06 10.68 -13.52
C SER A 589 -47.38 9.54 -14.47
N SER A 590 -48.55 8.89 -14.30
CA SER A 590 -48.99 7.77 -15.15
C SER A 590 -50.50 7.76 -15.34
N CYS A 591 -50.96 7.45 -16.56
CA CYS A 591 -52.39 7.23 -16.84
C CYS A 591 -52.81 5.75 -16.81
N THR A 592 -51.85 4.84 -16.64
CA THR A 592 -52.07 3.38 -16.52
C THR A 592 -51.89 2.88 -15.09
N GLY A 593 -51.37 3.73 -14.19
CA GLY A 593 -51.12 3.41 -12.80
C GLY A 593 -49.72 2.85 -12.52
N ASN A 594 -48.95 2.49 -13.55
CA ASN A 594 -47.65 1.83 -13.37
C ASN A 594 -46.49 2.84 -13.19
N ILE A 595 -45.73 2.71 -12.09
CA ILE A 595 -44.62 3.59 -11.70
C ILE A 595 -43.42 2.75 -11.27
N SER A 596 -42.21 3.13 -11.69
CA SER A 596 -40.95 2.47 -11.33
C SER A 596 -40.09 3.35 -10.42
N PHE A 597 -39.52 2.72 -9.38
CA PHE A 597 -38.70 3.37 -8.36
C PHE A 597 -37.26 2.86 -8.44
N VAL A 598 -36.31 3.78 -8.24
CA VAL A 598 -34.88 3.47 -8.26
C VAL A 598 -34.25 3.87 -6.94
N ASP A 599 -33.58 2.92 -6.29
CA ASP A 599 -32.76 3.17 -5.11
C ASP A 599 -31.46 3.89 -5.50
N GLU A 600 -31.18 5.00 -4.83
CA GLU A 600 -29.96 5.79 -4.96
C GLU A 600 -29.24 5.93 -3.61
N SER A 601 -29.62 5.12 -2.62
CA SER A 601 -29.13 5.23 -1.25
C SER A 601 -27.62 4.96 -1.16
N PHE A 602 -26.94 5.72 -0.30
CA PHE A 602 -25.50 5.60 -0.09
C PHE A 602 -25.15 4.61 1.03
N TYR A 603 -23.86 4.26 1.12
CA TYR A 603 -23.27 3.46 2.19
C TYR A 603 -23.76 2.00 2.31
N GLN A 604 -24.03 1.39 1.16
CA GLN A 604 -24.28 -0.06 1.00
C GLN A 604 -25.40 -0.59 1.92
N PRO A 605 -26.65 -0.14 1.74
CA PRO A 605 -27.78 -0.78 2.39
C PRO A 605 -27.90 -2.25 1.97
N ASN A 606 -28.34 -3.11 2.89
CA ASN A 606 -28.60 -4.53 2.61
C ASN A 606 -30.07 -4.92 2.84
N TYR A 607 -30.92 -3.92 3.09
CA TYR A 607 -32.35 -4.05 3.29
C TYR A 607 -33.05 -2.77 2.83
N TRP A 608 -34.18 -2.93 2.15
CA TRP A 608 -35.04 -1.85 1.65
C TRP A 608 -36.47 -2.11 2.10
N SER A 609 -37.20 -1.04 2.40
CA SER A 609 -38.65 -1.07 2.63
C SER A 609 -39.27 0.18 2.04
N TRP A 610 -39.98 0.00 0.93
CA TRP A 610 -40.75 1.02 0.23
C TRP A 610 -42.18 1.07 0.77
N ASP A 611 -42.71 2.26 1.00
CA ASP A 611 -44.14 2.55 1.19
C ASP A 611 -44.59 3.48 0.06
N PHE A 612 -45.54 3.00 -0.74
CA PHE A 612 -46.03 3.71 -1.93
C PHE A 612 -47.16 4.72 -1.61
N GLY A 613 -47.61 4.80 -0.35
CA GLY A 613 -48.63 5.77 0.08
C GLY A 613 -50.08 5.39 -0.22
N ASP A 614 -50.32 4.22 -0.83
CA ASP A 614 -51.64 3.63 -1.09
C ASP A 614 -51.96 2.43 -0.15
N GLY A 615 -51.07 2.16 0.81
CA GLY A 615 -51.15 1.03 1.74
C GLY A 615 -50.38 -0.21 1.30
N MET A 616 -49.70 -0.18 0.15
CA MET A 616 -48.85 -1.25 -0.35
C MET A 616 -47.36 -0.97 -0.13
N TYR A 617 -46.55 -2.03 -0.03
CA TYR A 617 -45.12 -1.97 0.32
C TYR A 617 -44.28 -2.91 -0.55
N SER A 618 -42.97 -2.67 -0.62
CA SER A 618 -42.00 -3.58 -1.27
C SER A 618 -40.66 -3.62 -0.55
N ASN A 619 -39.95 -4.75 -0.65
CA ASN A 619 -38.59 -4.93 -0.14
C ASN A 619 -37.54 -5.14 -1.24
N LEU A 620 -37.93 -5.00 -2.50
CA LEU A 620 -37.00 -5.02 -3.62
C LEU A 620 -36.20 -3.71 -3.65
N GLN A 621 -34.94 -3.78 -4.10
CA GLN A 621 -34.10 -2.59 -4.24
C GLN A 621 -34.72 -1.58 -5.23
N ASN A 622 -35.16 -2.05 -6.41
CA ASN A 622 -35.78 -1.21 -7.45
C ASN A 622 -37.16 -1.80 -7.84
N PRO A 623 -38.24 -1.48 -7.12
CA PRO A 623 -39.57 -2.02 -7.39
C PRO A 623 -40.31 -1.26 -8.51
N THR A 624 -41.21 -1.97 -9.21
CA THR A 624 -42.28 -1.39 -10.02
C THR A 624 -43.61 -1.61 -9.28
N HIS A 625 -44.44 -0.57 -9.15
CA HIS A 625 -45.72 -0.60 -8.45
C HIS A 625 -46.86 -0.10 -9.33
N THR A 626 -48.04 -0.70 -9.19
CA THR A 626 -49.25 -0.35 -9.95
C THR A 626 -50.31 0.22 -9.00
N TYR A 627 -50.61 1.50 -9.14
CA TYR A 627 -51.68 2.19 -8.44
C TYR A 627 -53.03 1.93 -9.11
N LEU A 628 -54.00 1.46 -8.34
CA LEU A 628 -55.33 1.11 -8.85
C LEU A 628 -56.33 2.27 -8.87
N ASN A 629 -55.99 3.39 -8.24
CA ASN A 629 -56.87 4.54 -8.13
C ASN A 629 -56.17 5.82 -8.58
N ASP A 630 -56.96 6.71 -9.15
CA ASP A 630 -56.59 8.09 -9.47
C ASP A 630 -56.18 8.86 -8.21
N GLY A 631 -55.15 9.71 -8.29
CA GLY A 631 -54.73 10.56 -7.17
C GLY A 631 -53.23 10.82 -7.07
N THR A 632 -52.86 11.58 -6.02
CA THR A 632 -51.47 11.88 -5.70
C THR A 632 -51.01 11.09 -4.48
N TYR A 633 -49.81 10.50 -4.56
CA TYR A 633 -49.27 9.61 -3.54
C TYR A 633 -47.94 10.13 -2.97
N ASN A 634 -47.74 9.91 -1.68
CA ASN A 634 -46.49 10.16 -0.98
C ASN A 634 -45.70 8.86 -0.93
N VAL A 635 -44.39 8.91 -1.18
CA VAL A 635 -43.55 7.71 -1.21
C VAL A 635 -42.45 7.84 -0.18
N SER A 636 -42.18 6.75 0.54
CA SER A 636 -41.03 6.68 1.44
C SER A 636 -40.18 5.44 1.20
N LEU A 637 -38.87 5.61 1.38
CA LEU A 637 -37.89 4.54 1.35
C LEU A 637 -37.18 4.49 2.70
N PHE A 638 -37.24 3.34 3.37
CA PHE A 638 -36.40 3.00 4.51
C PHE A 638 -35.28 2.05 4.07
N VAL A 639 -34.06 2.31 4.52
CA VAL A 639 -32.89 1.46 4.26
C VAL A 639 -32.07 1.21 5.53
N SER A 640 -31.44 0.05 5.63
CA SER A 640 -30.56 -0.29 6.77
C SER A 640 -29.35 -1.14 6.38
N ASN A 641 -28.31 -1.10 7.22
CA ASN A 641 -27.19 -2.04 7.22
C ASN A 641 -26.76 -2.35 8.67
N VAL A 642 -25.65 -3.07 8.87
CA VAL A 642 -25.16 -3.45 10.20
C VAL A 642 -24.73 -2.28 11.10
N LEU A 643 -24.53 -1.10 10.52
CA LEU A 643 -24.05 0.11 11.21
C LEU A 643 -25.17 1.13 11.50
N GLY A 644 -26.36 0.97 10.91
CA GLY A 644 -27.49 1.87 11.17
C GLY A 644 -28.57 1.82 10.10
N GLN A 645 -29.41 2.85 10.10
CA GLN A 645 -30.59 2.95 9.24
C GLN A 645 -30.93 4.42 8.95
N ASP A 646 -31.60 4.67 7.84
CA ASP A 646 -32.14 5.98 7.47
C ASP A 646 -33.42 5.83 6.64
N SER A 647 -34.17 6.92 6.50
CA SER A 647 -35.40 6.95 5.72
C SER A 647 -35.59 8.28 5.00
N LEU A 648 -36.02 8.22 3.73
CA LEU A 648 -36.40 9.39 2.95
C LEU A 648 -37.90 9.37 2.65
N TYR A 649 -38.57 10.51 2.82
CA TYR A 649 -39.99 10.70 2.53
C TYR A 649 -40.15 11.84 1.51
N GLN A 650 -40.84 11.57 0.41
CA GLN A 650 -41.20 12.56 -0.61
C GLN A 650 -42.72 12.68 -0.74
N SER A 651 -43.24 13.90 -0.61
CA SER A 651 -44.68 14.18 -0.62
C SER A 651 -45.21 14.51 -2.01
N ALA A 652 -46.41 14.01 -2.34
CA ALA A 652 -47.13 14.23 -3.60
C ALA A 652 -46.24 14.02 -4.83
N VAL A 653 -45.40 12.99 -4.76
CA VAL A 653 -44.32 12.72 -5.72
C VAL A 653 -44.77 11.80 -6.86
N VAL A 654 -45.89 11.10 -6.69
CA VAL A 654 -46.55 10.33 -7.76
C VAL A 654 -47.93 10.92 -8.01
N ASN A 655 -48.31 11.08 -9.28
CA ASN A 655 -49.61 11.55 -9.75
C ASN A 655 -50.22 10.56 -10.76
N ILE A 656 -51.25 9.86 -10.37
CA ILE A 656 -51.94 8.90 -11.21
C ILE A 656 -53.19 9.56 -11.77
N ASN A 657 -53.32 9.56 -13.09
CA ASN A 657 -54.41 10.18 -13.86
C ASN A 657 -55.18 9.10 -14.66
N LEU A 658 -55.92 8.24 -13.98
CA LEU A 658 -56.69 7.18 -14.65
C LEU A 658 -57.90 7.78 -15.39
N LEU A 659 -58.13 7.37 -16.64
CA LEU A 659 -59.33 7.80 -17.37
C LEU A 659 -60.58 7.14 -16.76
N PRO A 660 -61.63 7.91 -16.44
CA PRO A 660 -62.89 7.35 -15.97
C PRO A 660 -63.58 6.58 -17.10
N ALA A 661 -64.35 5.55 -16.75
CA ALA A 661 -65.17 4.87 -17.74
C ALA A 661 -66.22 5.87 -18.31
N PRO A 662 -66.41 5.94 -19.64
CA PRO A 662 -67.25 6.97 -20.24
C PRO A 662 -68.73 6.73 -19.94
N LEU A 663 -69.47 7.79 -19.63
CA LEU A 663 -70.92 7.67 -19.50
C LEU A 663 -71.54 7.37 -20.87
N ALA A 664 -72.15 6.19 -20.99
CA ALA A 664 -72.81 5.72 -22.20
C ALA A 664 -74.33 5.67 -22.03
N SER A 665 -75.05 5.96 -23.10
CA SER A 665 -76.52 6.00 -23.15
C SER A 665 -77.05 4.92 -24.08
N ASN A 666 -78.00 4.15 -23.55
CA ASN A 666 -78.80 3.18 -24.28
C ASN A 666 -79.72 3.88 -25.29
N ASP A 667 -80.12 3.15 -26.32
CA ASP A 667 -81.16 3.58 -27.25
C ASP A 667 -82.25 2.50 -27.33
N THR A 668 -83.48 2.94 -27.58
CA THR A 668 -84.67 2.10 -27.46
C THR A 668 -85.58 2.21 -28.67
N SER A 669 -86.14 1.08 -29.12
CA SER A 669 -87.07 1.04 -30.26
C SER A 669 -88.24 0.09 -29.98
N TYR A 670 -89.43 0.43 -30.47
CA TYR A 670 -90.62 -0.45 -30.43
C TYR A 670 -90.82 -1.26 -31.72
N VAL A 671 -89.93 -1.09 -32.71
CA VAL A 671 -90.03 -1.71 -34.04
C VAL A 671 -88.87 -2.69 -34.21
N SER A 672 -89.13 -3.93 -34.65
CA SER A 672 -88.09 -4.94 -34.95
C SER A 672 -88.27 -5.50 -36.37
N PRO A 673 -87.23 -5.50 -37.23
CA PRO A 673 -85.86 -5.06 -36.95
C PRO A 673 -85.67 -3.52 -36.96
N ALA A 674 -84.68 -3.00 -36.23
CA ALA A 674 -84.31 -1.57 -36.20
C ALA A 674 -82.80 -1.34 -36.04
N THR A 675 -82.35 -0.14 -36.42
CA THR A 675 -81.03 0.40 -36.10
C THR A 675 -81.14 1.33 -34.90
N PHE A 676 -80.10 1.40 -34.09
CA PHE A 676 -80.04 2.21 -32.87
C PHE A 676 -78.88 3.19 -32.95
N THR A 677 -79.01 4.34 -32.30
CA THR A 677 -77.93 5.32 -32.12
C THR A 677 -77.54 5.36 -30.65
N LEU A 678 -76.58 4.51 -30.27
CA LEU A 678 -75.97 4.54 -28.94
C LEU A 678 -75.08 5.78 -28.84
N SER A 679 -75.02 6.41 -27.67
CA SER A 679 -74.23 7.63 -27.50
C SER A 679 -73.36 7.59 -26.25
N SER A 680 -72.26 8.33 -26.29
CA SER A 680 -71.40 8.62 -25.14
C SER A 680 -71.44 10.12 -24.84
N ALA A 681 -71.25 10.49 -23.59
CA ALA A 681 -71.17 11.88 -23.15
C ALA A 681 -69.93 12.62 -23.69
N ILE A 682 -68.95 11.90 -24.24
CA ILE A 682 -67.67 12.43 -24.72
C ILE A 682 -67.36 11.91 -26.14
N ASN A 683 -66.56 12.68 -26.89
CA ASN A 683 -66.23 12.36 -28.29
C ASN A 683 -65.03 11.40 -28.44
N SER A 684 -64.11 11.39 -27.48
CA SER A 684 -62.87 10.60 -27.53
C SER A 684 -63.10 9.18 -27.03
N VAL A 685 -64.03 8.46 -27.67
CA VAL A 685 -64.37 7.08 -27.29
C VAL A 685 -64.31 6.12 -28.47
N ASN A 686 -63.95 4.88 -28.15
CA ASN A 686 -63.97 3.75 -29.06
C ASN A 686 -65.07 2.76 -28.64
N TRP A 687 -65.83 2.27 -29.62
CA TRP A 687 -66.91 1.30 -29.46
C TRP A 687 -66.46 -0.11 -29.82
N TYR A 688 -66.97 -1.11 -29.12
CA TYR A 688 -66.56 -2.51 -29.23
C TYR A 688 -67.77 -3.45 -29.11
N THR A 689 -67.67 -4.65 -29.70
CA THR A 689 -68.69 -5.71 -29.59
C THR A 689 -68.63 -6.47 -28.28
N ASP A 690 -67.47 -6.51 -27.65
CA ASP A 690 -67.18 -7.20 -26.40
C ASP A 690 -65.99 -6.53 -25.70
N SER A 691 -65.72 -6.93 -24.46
CA SER A 691 -64.59 -6.41 -23.67
C SER A 691 -63.26 -7.13 -23.93
N LEU A 692 -63.21 -8.07 -24.89
CA LEU A 692 -62.02 -8.88 -25.23
C LEU A 692 -61.41 -8.46 -26.57
N SER A 693 -62.16 -7.78 -27.43
CA SER A 693 -61.71 -7.25 -28.72
C SER A 693 -60.82 -6.03 -28.54
N SER A 694 -59.65 -6.04 -29.16
CA SER A 694 -58.76 -4.88 -29.28
C SER A 694 -59.14 -3.95 -30.44
N VAL A 695 -59.96 -4.42 -31.39
CA VAL A 695 -60.33 -3.64 -32.58
C VAL A 695 -61.64 -2.88 -32.34
N PRO A 696 -61.64 -1.54 -32.43
CA PRO A 696 -62.86 -0.75 -32.31
C PRO A 696 -63.73 -0.91 -33.57
N ILE A 697 -65.04 -1.00 -33.38
CA ILE A 697 -66.03 -1.06 -34.46
C ILE A 697 -66.52 0.33 -34.90
N ALA A 698 -66.33 1.35 -34.06
CA ALA A 698 -66.59 2.75 -34.36
C ALA A 698 -65.86 3.65 -33.36
N THR A 699 -65.69 4.92 -33.74
CA THR A 699 -65.06 5.96 -32.92
C THR A 699 -65.96 7.21 -32.92
N GLY A 700 -66.07 7.90 -31.79
CA GLY A 700 -66.87 9.13 -31.65
C GLY A 700 -68.05 9.01 -30.68
N ALA A 701 -68.65 10.15 -30.31
CA ALA A 701 -69.73 10.22 -29.32
C ALA A 701 -71.02 9.49 -29.69
N SER A 702 -71.17 9.01 -30.93
CA SER A 702 -72.35 8.25 -31.35
C SER A 702 -71.96 7.06 -32.21
N PHE A 703 -72.57 5.91 -31.93
CA PHE A 703 -72.44 4.70 -32.73
C PHE A 703 -73.80 4.25 -33.25
N ASN A 704 -73.94 4.20 -34.58
CA ASN A 704 -75.11 3.63 -35.23
C ASN A 704 -74.93 2.13 -35.39
N THR A 705 -75.79 1.33 -34.75
CA THR A 705 -75.71 -0.12 -34.84
C THR A 705 -76.09 -0.60 -36.26
N PRO A 706 -75.61 -1.78 -36.68
CA PRO A 706 -76.24 -2.53 -37.76
C PRO A 706 -77.73 -2.78 -37.49
N LEU A 707 -78.46 -3.31 -38.47
CA LEU A 707 -79.86 -3.70 -38.29
C LEU A 707 -79.96 -4.88 -37.30
N LEU A 708 -80.57 -4.66 -36.13
CA LEU A 708 -80.69 -5.67 -35.07
C LEU A 708 -82.11 -6.25 -35.01
N THR A 709 -82.22 -7.46 -34.46
CA THR A 709 -83.50 -8.15 -34.18
C THR A 709 -83.71 -8.49 -32.70
N ASN A 710 -82.64 -8.40 -31.89
CA ASN A 710 -82.63 -8.69 -30.45
C ASN A 710 -81.86 -7.59 -29.70
N ASN A 711 -82.10 -7.47 -28.39
CA ASN A 711 -81.32 -6.58 -27.53
C ASN A 711 -79.84 -6.95 -27.63
N THR A 712 -78.99 -5.96 -27.84
CA THR A 712 -77.54 -6.15 -28.02
C THR A 712 -76.80 -5.10 -27.21
N THR A 713 -75.84 -5.54 -26.38
CA THR A 713 -74.95 -4.64 -25.63
C THR A 713 -73.65 -4.45 -26.40
N TYR A 714 -73.23 -3.19 -26.49
CA TYR A 714 -71.93 -2.78 -26.98
C TYR A 714 -71.15 -2.15 -25.83
N TYR A 715 -69.83 -2.12 -25.97
CA TYR A 715 -68.94 -1.58 -24.96
C TYR A 715 -68.26 -0.34 -25.51
N VAL A 716 -68.07 0.66 -24.67
CA VAL A 716 -67.43 1.92 -25.04
C VAL A 716 -66.41 2.31 -23.98
N ARG A 717 -65.23 2.74 -24.40
CA ARG A 717 -64.19 3.25 -23.51
C ARG A 717 -63.57 4.53 -24.06
N GLU A 718 -63.18 5.41 -23.15
CA GLU A 718 -62.46 6.63 -23.45
C GLU A 718 -61.02 6.30 -23.83
N PHE A 719 -60.47 7.08 -24.74
CA PHE A 719 -59.05 7.11 -25.03
C PHE A 719 -58.53 8.55 -24.93
N SER A 720 -57.30 8.71 -24.44
CA SER A 720 -56.58 9.99 -24.43
C SER A 720 -55.18 9.78 -24.96
N GLU A 721 -54.70 10.75 -25.74
CA GLU A 721 -53.36 10.76 -26.33
C GLU A 721 -52.51 11.82 -25.63
N PHE A 722 -51.68 11.40 -24.68
CA PHE A 722 -50.61 12.27 -24.15
C PHE A 722 -49.37 12.08 -25.02
N SER A 723 -48.75 13.18 -25.44
CA SER A 723 -47.51 13.12 -26.23
C SER A 723 -46.31 13.42 -25.36
N ASP A 724 -45.39 12.47 -25.31
CA ASP A 724 -44.07 12.60 -24.71
C ASP A 724 -43.03 12.75 -25.81
N TYR A 725 -42.10 13.68 -25.60
CA TYR A 725 -41.03 13.98 -26.55
C TYR A 725 -39.69 13.55 -25.96
N GLY A 726 -38.84 12.94 -26.77
CA GLY A 726 -37.49 12.55 -26.34
C GLY A 726 -36.52 12.33 -27.49
N GLY A 727 -35.24 12.17 -27.18
CA GLY A 727 -34.15 12.19 -28.17
C GLY A 727 -32.99 13.08 -27.72
N VAL A 728 -31.90 13.13 -28.48
CA VAL A 728 -30.72 13.93 -28.08
C VAL A 728 -31.06 15.42 -28.04
N LEU A 729 -30.63 16.09 -26.98
CA LEU A 729 -30.68 17.55 -26.78
C LEU A 729 -29.74 18.35 -27.71
N ASP A 730 -29.21 17.77 -28.79
CA ASP A 730 -28.36 18.53 -29.72
C ASP A 730 -29.24 19.53 -30.49
N THR A 731 -29.19 20.79 -30.07
CA THR A 731 -29.96 21.87 -30.68
C THR A 731 -29.45 22.28 -32.06
N ASN A 732 -28.35 21.71 -32.55
CA ASN A 732 -27.73 22.03 -33.84
C ASN A 732 -28.00 20.95 -34.90
N ILE A 733 -29.29 20.70 -35.18
CA ILE A 733 -29.74 19.75 -36.20
C ILE A 733 -29.15 20.12 -37.57
N GLY A 734 -28.59 19.15 -38.29
CA GLY A 734 -27.97 19.36 -39.60
C GLY A 734 -26.51 19.83 -39.57
N SER A 735 -25.88 19.98 -38.40
CA SER A 735 -24.45 20.32 -38.27
C SER A 735 -23.49 19.13 -38.53
N GLY A 736 -24.04 17.92 -38.64
CA GLY A 736 -23.31 16.70 -38.92
C GLY A 736 -22.89 16.52 -40.38
N TYR A 737 -22.50 15.28 -40.71
CA TYR A 737 -22.30 14.85 -42.09
C TYR A 737 -23.44 13.93 -42.49
N PHE A 738 -23.91 14.06 -43.74
CA PHE A 738 -24.81 13.07 -44.31
C PHE A 738 -24.09 11.74 -44.46
N TYR A 739 -24.81 10.65 -44.24
CA TYR A 739 -24.28 9.30 -44.40
C TYR A 739 -25.23 8.44 -45.23
N TYR A 740 -24.65 7.49 -45.97
CA TYR A 740 -25.36 6.52 -46.77
C TYR A 740 -25.22 5.13 -46.15
N GLY A 741 -26.28 4.67 -45.48
CA GLY A 741 -26.44 3.31 -44.99
C GLY A 741 -27.58 3.21 -43.99
N ASP A 742 -27.97 1.98 -43.65
CA ASP A 742 -28.99 1.72 -42.64
C ASP A 742 -28.42 1.93 -41.23
N LYS A 743 -28.71 3.09 -40.65
CA LYS A 743 -28.35 3.47 -39.28
C LYS A 743 -29.62 3.57 -38.47
N TYR A 744 -29.70 2.76 -37.42
CA TYR A 744 -30.90 2.62 -36.61
C TYR A 744 -30.63 2.79 -35.13
N LEU A 745 -31.64 3.33 -34.45
CA LEU A 745 -31.73 3.32 -32.99
C LEU A 745 -32.17 1.94 -32.51
N ILE A 746 -31.67 1.53 -31.34
CA ILE A 746 -32.09 0.34 -30.61
C ILE A 746 -32.81 0.82 -29.35
N PHE A 747 -33.99 0.30 -29.09
CA PHE A 747 -34.78 0.71 -27.94
C PHE A 747 -35.64 -0.42 -27.36
N ASP A 748 -35.99 -0.28 -26.10
CA ASP A 748 -36.94 -1.13 -25.39
C ASP A 748 -38.25 -0.35 -25.22
N SER A 749 -39.38 -0.97 -25.56
CA SER A 749 -40.72 -0.45 -25.31
C SER A 749 -41.37 -1.20 -24.16
N TYR A 750 -41.83 -0.47 -23.15
CA TYR A 750 -42.40 -1.03 -21.92
C TYR A 750 -43.93 -1.12 -21.96
N VAL A 751 -44.59 -0.33 -22.80
CA VAL A 751 -46.04 -0.37 -23.06
C VAL A 751 -46.32 -0.28 -24.56
N GLU A 752 -47.49 -0.72 -24.99
CA GLU A 752 -47.93 -0.46 -26.36
C GLU A 752 -48.17 1.06 -26.52
N CYS A 753 -47.46 1.68 -27.45
CA CYS A 753 -47.50 3.12 -27.69
C CYS A 753 -47.41 3.41 -29.19
N ASN A 754 -47.58 4.67 -29.59
CA ASN A 754 -47.46 5.08 -30.99
C ASN A 754 -46.29 6.05 -31.16
N LEU A 755 -45.39 5.78 -32.11
CA LEU A 755 -44.34 6.71 -32.54
C LEU A 755 -44.91 7.62 -33.62
N VAL A 756 -45.35 8.79 -33.20
CA VAL A 756 -46.08 9.74 -34.04
C VAL A 756 -45.15 10.41 -35.04
N SER A 757 -44.04 10.96 -34.55
CA SER A 757 -43.17 11.78 -35.37
C SER A 757 -41.71 11.74 -34.93
N ALA A 758 -40.84 12.10 -35.87
CA ALA A 758 -39.42 12.32 -35.62
C ALA A 758 -38.94 13.50 -36.46
N ASP A 759 -38.07 14.33 -35.88
CA ASP A 759 -37.34 15.33 -36.63
C ASP A 759 -36.17 14.69 -37.37
N ILE A 760 -35.92 15.13 -38.60
CA ILE A 760 -34.77 14.73 -39.43
C ILE A 760 -34.13 15.95 -40.10
N TYR A 761 -32.99 15.71 -40.77
CA TYR A 761 -32.43 16.67 -41.70
C TYR A 761 -31.88 15.94 -42.92
N ALA A 762 -32.37 16.26 -44.11
CA ALA A 762 -31.97 15.61 -45.36
C ALA A 762 -31.07 16.52 -46.23
N GLU A 763 -30.12 15.91 -46.94
CA GLU A 763 -29.20 16.59 -47.85
C GLU A 763 -29.91 17.25 -49.04
N GLN A 764 -30.88 16.53 -49.61
CA GLN A 764 -31.65 16.94 -50.78
C GLN A 764 -32.99 16.19 -50.78
N ALA A 765 -33.89 16.60 -51.67
CA ALA A 765 -35.16 15.89 -51.82
C ALA A 765 -34.93 14.43 -52.21
N ASN A 766 -35.50 13.50 -51.45
CA ASN A 766 -35.33 12.07 -51.64
C ASN A 766 -36.56 11.31 -51.13
N THR A 767 -36.83 10.12 -51.68
CA THR A 767 -37.90 9.25 -51.17
C THR A 767 -37.26 8.16 -50.32
N ILE A 768 -37.64 8.10 -49.05
CA ILE A 768 -37.01 7.25 -48.03
C ILE A 768 -38.09 6.40 -47.36
N THR A 769 -37.83 5.10 -47.24
CA THR A 769 -38.64 4.20 -46.41
C THR A 769 -38.05 4.15 -45.01
N PHE A 770 -38.85 4.56 -44.03
CA PHE A 770 -38.58 4.48 -42.60
C PHE A 770 -39.22 3.20 -42.08
N GLU A 771 -38.52 2.49 -41.19
CA GLU A 771 -38.95 1.16 -40.74
C GLU A 771 -38.85 1.05 -39.22
N LEU A 772 -39.91 0.54 -38.60
CA LEU A 772 -39.88 -0.05 -37.28
C LEU A 772 -39.63 -1.56 -37.43
N ARG A 773 -38.66 -2.09 -36.69
CA ARG A 773 -38.27 -3.51 -36.77
C ARG A 773 -38.22 -4.14 -35.39
N ASN A 774 -38.43 -5.45 -35.34
CA ASN A 774 -38.21 -6.22 -34.13
C ASN A 774 -36.70 -6.42 -33.83
N ASN A 775 -36.39 -7.08 -32.71
CA ASN A 775 -35.00 -7.33 -32.26
C ASN A 775 -34.13 -8.20 -33.18
N SER A 776 -34.75 -8.86 -34.16
CA SER A 776 -34.07 -9.67 -35.18
C SER A 776 -33.87 -8.91 -36.49
N GLY A 777 -34.29 -7.64 -36.55
CA GLY A 777 -34.23 -6.80 -37.74
C GLY A 777 -35.34 -7.05 -38.75
N LEU A 778 -36.40 -7.78 -38.40
CA LEU A 778 -37.57 -7.96 -39.26
C LEU A 778 -38.47 -6.71 -39.16
N VAL A 779 -38.84 -6.12 -40.31
CA VAL A 779 -39.78 -4.99 -40.38
C VAL A 779 -41.14 -5.42 -39.83
N ILE A 780 -41.65 -4.65 -38.87
CA ILE A 780 -42.97 -4.82 -38.25
C ILE A 780 -43.93 -3.67 -38.61
N ASP A 781 -43.40 -2.50 -38.97
CA ASP A 781 -44.15 -1.38 -39.54
C ASP A 781 -43.23 -0.53 -40.43
N ASP A 782 -43.75 0.10 -41.48
CA ASP A 782 -42.97 0.95 -42.38
C ASP A 782 -43.80 2.06 -43.05
N THR A 783 -43.12 3.16 -43.37
CA THR A 783 -43.73 4.26 -44.14
C THR A 783 -42.72 4.84 -45.13
N THR A 784 -43.19 5.22 -46.30
CA THR A 784 -42.33 5.80 -47.35
C THR A 784 -42.69 7.26 -47.58
N ILE A 785 -41.75 8.15 -47.26
CA ILE A 785 -41.95 9.59 -47.28
C ILE A 785 -40.97 10.23 -48.27
N THR A 786 -41.47 11.15 -49.10
CA THR A 786 -40.61 12.03 -49.90
C THR A 786 -40.24 13.24 -49.05
N VAL A 787 -38.99 13.26 -48.60
CA VAL A 787 -38.42 14.36 -47.81
C VAL A 787 -37.91 15.46 -48.73
N SER A 788 -37.82 16.68 -48.21
CA SER A 788 -37.21 17.86 -48.81
C SER A 788 -35.77 18.06 -48.31
N GLY A 789 -34.95 18.81 -49.03
CA GLY A 789 -33.61 19.15 -48.52
C GLY A 789 -33.72 20.14 -47.35
N GLY A 790 -33.11 19.83 -46.21
CA GLY A 790 -33.16 20.63 -44.99
C GLY A 790 -33.79 19.90 -43.80
N TYR A 791 -34.12 20.67 -42.75
CA TYR A 791 -34.81 20.20 -41.55
C TYR A 791 -36.30 20.02 -41.81
N GLU A 792 -36.86 18.90 -41.34
CA GLU A 792 -38.31 18.67 -41.30
C GLU A 792 -38.71 17.68 -40.21
N THR A 793 -39.95 17.83 -39.72
CA THR A 793 -40.62 16.87 -38.84
C THR A 793 -41.39 15.88 -39.70
N LEU A 794 -41.07 14.59 -39.58
CA LEU A 794 -41.76 13.51 -40.27
C LEU A 794 -42.82 12.91 -39.36
N PHE A 795 -43.99 12.66 -39.90
CA PHE A 795 -45.02 11.87 -39.25
C PHE A 795 -44.84 10.42 -39.68
N LEU A 796 -44.39 9.59 -38.75
CA LEU A 796 -44.11 8.16 -38.97
C LEU A 796 -45.35 7.32 -38.69
N ASP A 797 -46.03 7.62 -37.58
CA ASP A 797 -47.25 6.97 -37.10
C ASP A 797 -47.13 5.44 -36.96
N PHE A 798 -46.03 4.99 -36.34
CA PHE A 798 -45.79 3.55 -36.13
C PHE A 798 -46.43 3.06 -34.84
N ASP A 799 -47.13 1.93 -34.91
CA ASP A 799 -47.62 1.23 -33.73
C ASP A 799 -46.48 0.40 -33.09
N VAL A 800 -46.06 0.81 -31.90
CA VAL A 800 -44.89 0.25 -31.21
C VAL A 800 -45.35 -0.78 -30.16
N PRO A 801 -45.09 -2.09 -30.37
CA PRO A 801 -45.43 -3.11 -29.40
C PRO A 801 -44.49 -3.09 -28.19
N VAL A 802 -44.90 -3.72 -27.09
CA VAL A 802 -44.00 -4.04 -25.98
C VAL A 802 -42.90 -4.98 -26.46
N GLY A 803 -41.63 -4.64 -26.21
CA GLY A 803 -40.52 -5.48 -26.63
C GLY A 803 -39.16 -4.86 -26.35
N THR A 804 -38.14 -5.71 -26.21
CA THR A 804 -36.75 -5.29 -25.98
C THR A 804 -35.92 -5.37 -27.26
N GLY A 805 -35.06 -4.39 -27.50
CA GLY A 805 -34.15 -4.34 -28.64
C GLY A 805 -34.82 -4.05 -29.98
N LEU A 806 -35.98 -3.41 -29.98
CA LEU A 806 -36.65 -2.90 -31.19
C LEU A 806 -35.74 -1.92 -31.93
N GLN A 807 -35.91 -1.80 -33.24
CA GLN A 807 -35.05 -0.98 -34.09
C GLN A 807 -35.87 0.06 -34.86
N LEU A 808 -35.43 1.32 -34.84
CA LEU A 808 -35.97 2.38 -35.69
C LEU A 808 -34.92 2.73 -36.76
N GLY A 809 -35.15 2.27 -37.99
CA GLY A 809 -34.16 2.24 -39.06
C GLY A 809 -34.71 2.67 -40.41
N LEU A 810 -33.94 2.41 -41.47
CA LEU A 810 -34.27 2.84 -42.84
C LEU A 810 -34.24 1.65 -43.80
N GLY A 811 -35.27 1.50 -44.62
CA GLY A 811 -35.33 0.47 -45.67
C GLY A 811 -34.43 0.78 -46.88
N THR A 812 -34.07 2.06 -47.07
CA THR A 812 -33.23 2.51 -48.19
C THR A 812 -31.85 2.98 -47.71
N VAL A 813 -30.79 2.36 -48.24
CA VAL A 813 -29.39 2.62 -47.81
C VAL A 813 -28.78 3.93 -48.31
N ASN A 814 -29.45 4.68 -49.19
CA ASN A 814 -28.97 5.98 -49.71
C ASN A 814 -29.93 7.12 -49.36
N ALA A 815 -30.30 7.22 -48.09
CA ALA A 815 -31.29 8.18 -47.61
C ALA A 815 -30.79 9.64 -47.59
N GLY A 816 -29.47 9.86 -47.44
CA GLY A 816 -28.89 11.21 -47.42
C GLY A 816 -29.30 12.03 -46.18
N LEU A 817 -29.52 11.36 -45.04
CA LEU A 817 -29.89 12.02 -43.79
C LEU A 817 -28.64 12.39 -42.97
N TYR A 818 -28.71 13.52 -42.27
CA TYR A 818 -27.64 14.03 -41.41
C TYR A 818 -27.66 13.35 -40.05
N LYS A 819 -26.49 12.84 -39.65
CA LYS A 819 -26.28 12.23 -38.34
C LYS A 819 -26.12 13.28 -37.23
N ASN A 820 -26.37 12.85 -36.00
CA ASN A 820 -26.04 13.63 -34.81
C ASN A 820 -24.50 13.69 -34.61
N ASN A 821 -23.94 14.85 -34.23
CA ASN A 821 -22.49 14.99 -34.04
C ASN A 821 -22.03 14.70 -32.59
N ASN A 822 -22.84 15.04 -31.60
CA ASN A 822 -22.48 14.92 -30.18
C ASN A 822 -22.92 13.58 -29.55
N GLY A 823 -23.85 12.87 -30.20
CA GLY A 823 -24.42 11.59 -29.78
C GLY A 823 -25.17 11.62 -28.46
N ALA A 824 -25.59 10.43 -28.03
CA ALA A 824 -26.36 10.23 -26.80
C ALA A 824 -25.57 9.40 -25.78
N ILE A 825 -25.81 9.67 -24.50
CA ILE A 825 -25.50 8.74 -23.41
C ILE A 825 -26.70 7.80 -23.32
N PHE A 826 -26.51 6.55 -23.72
CA PHE A 826 -27.52 5.51 -23.58
C PHE A 826 -27.34 4.76 -22.24
N PRO A 827 -28.42 4.26 -21.63
CA PRO A 827 -29.80 4.43 -22.06
C PRO A 827 -30.34 5.84 -21.72
N TYR A 828 -31.31 6.33 -22.50
CA TYR A 828 -32.15 7.45 -22.09
C TYR A 828 -33.62 7.11 -22.32
N ASN A 829 -34.47 7.55 -21.38
CA ASN A 829 -35.88 7.24 -21.39
C ASN A 829 -36.68 8.36 -22.05
N ILE A 830 -37.74 7.98 -22.75
CA ILE A 830 -38.81 8.86 -23.23
C ILE A 830 -40.05 8.46 -22.44
N SER A 831 -40.23 9.12 -21.28
CA SER A 831 -41.26 8.76 -20.31
C SER A 831 -41.15 7.29 -19.87
N ASN A 832 -42.26 6.69 -19.45
CA ASN A 832 -42.36 5.27 -19.09
C ASN A 832 -42.62 4.39 -20.33
N LEU A 833 -42.66 5.00 -21.52
CA LEU A 833 -43.04 4.34 -22.76
C LEU A 833 -41.88 3.55 -23.34
N VAL A 834 -40.75 4.22 -23.54
CA VAL A 834 -39.62 3.69 -24.30
C VAL A 834 -38.29 4.13 -23.69
N SER A 835 -37.31 3.21 -23.64
CA SER A 835 -35.90 3.50 -23.37
C SER A 835 -35.08 3.31 -24.63
N ILE A 836 -34.41 4.35 -25.10
CA ILE A 836 -33.44 4.21 -26.19
C ILE A 836 -32.14 3.65 -25.59
N THR A 837 -31.82 2.41 -25.92
CA THR A 837 -30.74 1.62 -25.29
C THR A 837 -29.45 1.61 -26.10
N GLY A 838 -29.49 2.03 -27.37
CA GLY A 838 -28.30 2.09 -28.20
C GLY A 838 -28.54 2.49 -29.65
N ALA A 839 -27.52 2.30 -30.48
CA ALA A 839 -27.57 2.42 -31.93
C ALA A 839 -26.63 1.38 -32.57
N ASN A 840 -26.82 1.07 -33.85
CA ASN A 840 -26.17 -0.06 -34.54
C ASN A 840 -24.69 0.12 -34.95
N ASN A 841 -23.89 0.86 -34.17
CA ASN A 841 -22.49 1.15 -34.49
C ASN A 841 -21.54 0.84 -33.33
N SER A 842 -20.31 0.42 -33.63
CA SER A 842 -19.27 0.11 -32.65
C SER A 842 -18.15 1.19 -32.61
N GLY A 843 -17.95 1.81 -31.45
CA GLY A 843 -16.87 2.80 -31.20
C GLY A 843 -17.12 3.69 -29.98
N ALA A 844 -16.10 4.46 -29.54
CA ALA A 844 -16.13 5.27 -28.29
C ALA A 844 -17.12 6.47 -28.31
N GLN A 845 -17.86 6.67 -29.40
CA GLN A 845 -18.87 7.71 -29.55
C GLN A 845 -20.11 7.10 -30.22
N ASN A 846 -21.14 6.81 -29.42
CA ASN A 846 -22.42 6.23 -29.80
C ASN A 846 -23.32 7.22 -30.58
N ASN A 847 -22.78 7.88 -31.61
CA ASN A 847 -23.32 9.15 -32.12
C ASN A 847 -24.01 9.05 -33.50
N TRP A 848 -24.11 7.87 -34.14
CA TRP A 848 -24.41 7.80 -35.60
C TRP A 848 -25.81 7.28 -35.92
N TYR A 849 -26.83 8.10 -35.66
CA TYR A 849 -28.21 7.90 -36.13
C TYR A 849 -28.85 9.25 -36.56
N ASN A 850 -30.01 9.19 -37.23
CA ASN A 850 -30.57 10.30 -38.01
C ASN A 850 -31.94 10.81 -37.53
N TYR A 851 -32.34 10.45 -36.31
CA TYR A 851 -33.61 10.82 -35.71
C TYR A 851 -33.40 11.77 -34.54
N TYR A 852 -34.19 12.83 -34.48
CA TYR A 852 -34.17 13.85 -33.44
C TYR A 852 -35.59 14.02 -32.91
N ASN A 853 -35.74 14.44 -31.65
CA ASN A 853 -37.03 14.83 -31.06
C ASN A 853 -38.20 13.88 -31.40
N LEU A 854 -38.04 12.60 -31.08
CA LEU A 854 -39.05 11.55 -31.23
C LEU A 854 -40.28 11.87 -30.37
N GLN A 855 -41.46 11.88 -30.98
CA GLN A 855 -42.74 12.02 -30.29
C GLN A 855 -43.39 10.66 -30.15
N PHE A 856 -43.51 10.19 -28.91
CA PHE A 856 -44.31 9.02 -28.57
C PHE A 856 -45.65 9.45 -27.97
N LYS A 857 -46.70 8.68 -28.23
CA LYS A 857 -47.99 8.82 -27.57
C LYS A 857 -48.29 7.60 -26.73
N ASP A 858 -48.66 7.83 -25.47
CA ASP A 858 -49.24 6.80 -24.61
C ASP A 858 -50.67 6.52 -25.04
N ASN A 859 -51.05 5.24 -25.06
CA ASN A 859 -52.40 4.78 -25.36
C ASN A 859 -53.19 4.63 -24.05
N CYS A 860 -53.50 5.76 -23.40
CA CYS A 860 -54.32 5.77 -22.19
C CYS A 860 -55.76 5.36 -22.53
N LEU A 861 -56.23 4.27 -21.92
CA LEU A 861 -57.57 3.71 -22.15
C LEU A 861 -58.32 3.61 -20.82
N SER A 862 -59.58 4.05 -20.80
CA SER A 862 -60.44 3.83 -19.63
C SER A 862 -60.92 2.37 -19.54
N ASN A 863 -61.50 2.02 -18.40
CA ASN A 863 -62.38 0.86 -18.31
C ASN A 863 -63.57 0.98 -19.27
N TYR A 864 -64.15 -0.16 -19.67
CA TYR A 864 -65.35 -0.21 -20.50
C TYR A 864 -66.59 0.24 -19.73
N SER A 865 -67.50 0.91 -20.44
CA SER A 865 -68.90 1.10 -20.06
C SER A 865 -69.81 0.40 -21.07
N GLU A 866 -70.97 -0.04 -20.60
CA GLU A 866 -71.97 -0.72 -21.43
C GLU A 866 -72.97 0.28 -22.01
N ALA A 867 -73.36 0.09 -23.27
CA ALA A 867 -74.55 0.70 -23.85
C ALA A 867 -75.36 -0.37 -24.60
N THR A 868 -76.64 -0.46 -24.31
CA THR A 868 -77.52 -1.49 -24.84
C THR A 868 -78.53 -0.89 -25.82
N ALA A 869 -78.62 -1.50 -27.00
CA ALA A 869 -79.74 -1.34 -27.91
C ALA A 869 -80.90 -2.22 -27.42
N VAL A 870 -82.03 -1.62 -27.03
CA VAL A 870 -83.14 -2.32 -26.37
C VAL A 870 -84.43 -2.23 -27.19
N PHE A 871 -84.99 -3.37 -27.58
CA PHE A 871 -86.35 -3.47 -28.08
C PHE A 871 -87.33 -3.43 -26.91
N MET A 872 -88.20 -2.43 -26.89
CA MET A 872 -89.26 -2.32 -25.90
C MET A 872 -90.50 -3.08 -26.37
N LEU A 873 -91.06 -3.92 -25.50
CA LEU A 873 -92.38 -4.50 -25.73
C LEU A 873 -93.44 -3.38 -25.61
N PRO A 874 -94.45 -3.31 -26.50
CA PRO A 874 -95.56 -2.40 -26.32
C PRO A 874 -96.26 -2.74 -25.00
N SER A 875 -96.18 -1.85 -24.00
CA SER A 875 -96.97 -1.99 -22.79
C SER A 875 -98.45 -1.83 -23.14
N GLU A 876 -99.29 -2.80 -22.78
CA GLU A 876 -100.74 -2.61 -22.71
C GLU A 876 -101.04 -1.34 -21.92
N VAL A 877 -101.83 -0.45 -22.52
CA VAL A 877 -102.30 0.78 -21.90
C VAL A 877 -103.20 0.42 -20.71
N ALA A 878 -102.67 0.45 -19.50
CA ALA A 878 -103.46 0.48 -18.28
C ALA A 878 -103.78 1.94 -17.92
N PHE A 879 -105.02 2.33 -18.21
CA PHE A 879 -105.81 3.44 -17.66
C PHE A 879 -105.08 4.61 -16.97
N VAL A 880 -105.26 5.79 -17.55
CA VAL A 880 -105.22 7.09 -16.88
C VAL A 880 -106.12 7.05 -15.64
N ASN A 881 -105.54 7.24 -14.45
CA ASN A 881 -106.31 7.71 -13.31
C ASN A 881 -106.01 9.19 -13.11
N VAL A 882 -107.05 9.99 -13.34
CA VAL A 882 -107.09 11.43 -13.15
C VAL A 882 -107.11 11.67 -11.64
N ASP A 883 -105.96 11.94 -11.03
CA ASP A 883 -105.88 12.80 -9.84
C ASP A 883 -104.43 13.08 -9.44
N LYS A 884 -104.01 14.32 -9.72
CA LYS A 884 -102.91 15.15 -9.16
C LYS A 884 -101.96 15.69 -10.22
N ILE A 885 -102.49 16.69 -10.92
CA ILE A 885 -101.72 17.85 -11.37
C ILE A 885 -101.14 18.55 -10.14
N LEU A 886 -99.83 18.75 -10.12
CA LEU A 886 -99.18 19.78 -9.30
C LEU A 886 -98.41 20.71 -10.23
N ILE A 887 -99.06 21.83 -10.53
CA ILE A 887 -98.46 23.03 -11.10
C ILE A 887 -97.86 23.83 -9.93
N TYR A 888 -96.63 24.31 -10.10
CA TYR A 888 -96.09 25.47 -9.40
C TYR A 888 -95.28 26.33 -10.39
N PRO A 889 -95.16 27.64 -10.12
CA PRO A 889 -95.39 28.67 -11.14
C PRO A 889 -94.09 29.32 -11.58
N ASN A 890 -94.17 29.85 -12.79
CA ASN A 890 -93.29 30.84 -13.40
C ASN A 890 -92.90 32.01 -12.44
N PRO A 891 -91.61 32.37 -12.38
CA PRO A 891 -91.21 33.76 -12.22
C PRO A 891 -90.25 34.20 -13.34
N THR A 892 -90.80 34.80 -14.39
CA THR A 892 -90.39 36.06 -15.03
C THR A 892 -88.90 36.39 -15.06
N ASN A 893 -88.21 36.10 -16.17
CA ASN A 893 -87.82 37.04 -17.24
C ASN A 893 -86.79 36.38 -18.16
#